data_AF-A0A512A9E0-F1
#
_entry.id   AF-A0A512A9E0-F1
#
_cell.length_a   1.000
_cell.length_b   1.000
_cell.length_c   1.000
_cell.angle_alpha   90.00
_cell.angle_beta   90.00
_cell.angle_gamma   90.00
#
_symmetry.space_group_name_H-M   'P 1'
#
loop_
_entity.id
_entity.type
_entity.pdbx_description
1 polymer ?
#
loop_
_entity_poly.entity_id
_entity_poly.type
_entity_poly.pdbx_seq_one_letter_code
_entity_poly.pdbx_strand_id
1 'polypeptide(L)'
;MEIMNEVKKVVLAGAILTGAVSVANQALAEEVKPLEPISASEQKAVEKHSEVTATDVAISQAQVDKADSAVKFQEEITNAAQAEVTSAENTVKEIKEAVTQAEEAVKEATPENIQQAKDSVAAKEGAQKQAQDDLKTAEATQKQAEKSVTGQEAKVTEATSKLANKEGEVTDAEQVVAEKQAILDGTGVADVVAKAETAKRNLEASKEAVSQAQTELTTAKQADARRVSELERAESEVRATEADKLTKEQTLAQATAQADQTEAQYQAAKEKLSKAQSLLDSLKTGSITYPDGYAEALKAYFNNPTEENSNKLQQIAKKGMIAAGFGSPDGGKTYYSNPASPFKPSEADKKVLISDVNNLSSEVQEALAAFNTQLINDFRRLMGTDDIPVLVNRDMQKVAQKATQLSTNQYGHDQDALNTAAKEVGLVQGNQGLLSENIGYQSPSDVVTLADLKQQAYNNLVMMMFYDKHADWGHALNFAGLDRESVVLQYIGVATRKLDRGLMAMHYVGTDAKTIDLLKNRLHQDVKVDTKNNVPSIEDQIKAAQKSLAQAQTSFTAAKGANEATQAKKAQAQTTYEEAKSFAEKAVAQRAAIQNTALKTPEAELKLAQAEAELTKADSENKNAQAGLAQLNADVQAKRKVLEAAKEKLAEKQAERETLNEALMAEKTVLARKQAELVRTKEVVTNHQKALEKAQKDLKASKERVEILQNAPEILEKAKTALASAQEVLNEKKSALEVAQAKLEGAKAVQSKVVAAHKELVSAYRTYLEAKLEAEHQEKLAAQKARIEQAGGNPVAVVQNGKIVKYVQRQANNQTTKVTNPVYQAPAVSGSTGLPKTGEELSSLGLFGVVTISLLTLLRIKRKSEVN
;
A
#
# COMPACT_ATOMS: atom_id res chain seq x y z
N MET A 1 1.60 -20.43 -103.37
CA MET A 1 2.88 -21.02 -102.94
C MET A 1 2.60 -21.89 -101.73
N GLU A 2 2.87 -23.19 -101.73
CA GLU A 2 3.15 -24.09 -102.86
C GLU A 2 2.14 -25.27 -102.79
N ILE A 3 2.20 -26.29 -103.63
CA ILE A 3 3.12 -27.42 -103.40
C ILE A 3 3.85 -27.87 -104.69
N MET A 4 3.65 -27.17 -105.81
CA MET A 4 4.25 -27.56 -107.10
C MET A 4 5.66 -27.01 -107.35
N ASN A 5 6.63 -27.73 -106.81
CA ASN A 5 7.62 -28.40 -107.66
C ASN A 5 7.40 -29.93 -107.50
N GLU A 6 7.21 -30.68 -108.58
CA GLU A 6 8.18 -31.06 -109.63
C GLU A 6 9.27 -32.03 -109.14
N VAL A 7 8.86 -33.27 -108.88
CA VAL A 7 9.66 -34.43 -109.31
C VAL A 7 9.35 -34.65 -110.78
N LYS A 8 9.99 -33.88 -111.68
CA LYS A 8 9.94 -34.10 -113.14
C LYS A 8 10.99 -33.28 -113.90
N LYS A 9 12.15 -33.90 -114.16
CA LYS A 9 12.53 -34.39 -115.50
C LYS A 9 14.01 -34.73 -115.56
N VAL A 10 14.27 -35.97 -115.97
CA VAL A 10 15.49 -36.32 -116.69
C VAL A 10 15.46 -35.58 -118.03
N VAL A 11 16.55 -34.89 -118.40
CA VAL A 11 17.19 -34.97 -119.73
C VAL A 11 18.54 -34.25 -119.76
N LEU A 12 19.55 -35.04 -120.08
CA LEU A 12 20.87 -34.81 -120.69
C LEU A 12 21.39 -33.39 -121.08
N ALA A 13 22.70 -33.24 -120.83
CA ALA A 13 23.74 -32.54 -121.63
C ALA A 13 23.80 -30.99 -121.69
N GLY A 14 24.98 -30.42 -121.35
CA GLY A 14 25.29 -29.00 -121.64
C GLY A 14 26.57 -28.40 -121.01
N ALA A 15 27.71 -28.53 -121.70
CA ALA A 15 28.81 -27.53 -121.79
C ALA A 15 29.73 -27.11 -120.59
N ILE A 16 30.85 -27.85 -120.43
CA ILE A 16 32.28 -27.46 -120.28
C ILE A 16 32.83 -26.45 -119.21
N LEU A 17 34.11 -26.72 -118.80
CA LEU A 17 35.14 -25.85 -118.17
C LEU A 17 34.94 -25.50 -116.68
N THR A 18 35.93 -25.48 -115.77
CA THR A 18 37.32 -25.99 -115.63
C THR A 18 37.69 -25.84 -114.14
N GLY A 19 38.52 -26.63 -113.45
CA GLY A 19 39.30 -27.86 -113.70
C GLY A 19 39.86 -28.28 -112.31
N ALA A 20 40.86 -29.14 -112.09
CA ALA A 20 41.61 -30.17 -112.82
C ALA A 20 42.55 -30.87 -111.78
N VAL A 21 43.39 -31.85 -112.20
CA VAL A 21 44.50 -32.46 -111.41
C VAL A 21 44.02 -33.47 -110.31
N SER A 22 43.83 -34.79 -110.51
CA SER A 22 44.65 -35.91 -111.08
C SER A 22 45.39 -36.74 -109.99
N VAL A 23 45.76 -38.03 -110.13
CA VAL A 23 45.75 -38.94 -111.31
C VAL A 23 45.81 -40.46 -110.93
N ALA A 24 45.02 -41.29 -111.65
CA ALA A 24 45.31 -42.64 -112.19
C ALA A 24 45.71 -43.86 -111.26
N ASN A 25 45.81 -45.13 -111.74
CA ASN A 25 45.82 -45.65 -113.12
C ASN A 25 45.41 -47.15 -113.30
N GLN A 26 44.87 -47.50 -114.50
CA GLN A 26 44.93 -48.77 -115.31
C GLN A 26 44.75 -50.18 -114.65
N ALA A 27 43.91 -51.11 -115.17
CA ALA A 27 43.91 -51.87 -116.46
C ALA A 27 44.90 -53.06 -116.48
N LEU A 28 44.72 -54.21 -117.17
CA LEU A 28 44.17 -54.52 -118.52
C LEU A 28 43.43 -55.90 -118.58
N ALA A 29 43.00 -56.31 -119.79
CA ALA A 29 42.49 -57.65 -120.15
C ALA A 29 43.47 -58.41 -121.07
N GLU A 30 43.20 -59.67 -121.45
CA GLU A 30 43.84 -60.35 -122.59
C GLU A 30 42.97 -61.49 -123.18
N GLU A 31 43.15 -61.81 -124.47
CA GLU A 31 42.40 -62.82 -125.26
C GLU A 31 43.22 -64.11 -125.50
N VAL A 32 42.57 -65.26 -125.71
CA VAL A 32 43.17 -66.41 -126.43
C VAL A 32 42.16 -67.02 -127.40
N LYS A 33 42.61 -67.33 -128.62
CA LYS A 33 41.81 -67.89 -129.74
C LYS A 33 42.57 -69.07 -130.43
N PRO A 34 42.12 -69.65 -131.57
CA PRO A 34 41.85 -71.08 -131.70
C PRO A 34 42.98 -71.89 -132.37
N LEU A 35 42.76 -73.19 -132.56
CA LEU A 35 43.55 -74.05 -133.47
C LEU A 35 42.66 -74.96 -134.34
N GLU A 36 42.91 -74.87 -135.65
CA GLU A 36 42.52 -75.77 -136.76
C GLU A 36 43.77 -75.88 -137.69
N PRO A 37 43.77 -76.61 -138.84
CA PRO A 37 42.94 -77.76 -139.24
C PRO A 37 43.72 -79.09 -139.04
N ILE A 38 44.15 -80.00 -139.94
CA ILE A 38 44.09 -80.28 -141.40
C ILE A 38 44.16 -81.82 -141.59
N SER A 39 43.20 -82.46 -142.28
CA SER A 39 43.23 -82.84 -143.72
C SER A 39 43.59 -84.33 -143.94
N ALA A 40 43.32 -84.86 -145.14
CA ALA A 40 43.30 -86.31 -145.44
C ALA A 40 43.92 -86.66 -146.81
N SER A 41 44.41 -87.91 -146.98
CA SER A 41 44.48 -88.59 -148.29
C SER A 41 44.87 -90.09 -148.22
N GLU A 42 43.99 -90.94 -148.75
CA GLU A 42 44.22 -92.10 -149.66
C GLU A 42 45.15 -93.32 -149.35
N GLN A 43 44.54 -94.51 -149.56
CA GLN A 43 45.04 -95.82 -150.03
C GLN A 43 46.55 -96.17 -150.05
N LYS A 44 46.94 -97.30 -149.41
CA LYS A 44 47.03 -98.64 -150.08
C LYS A 44 47.43 -99.82 -149.17
N ALA A 45 46.90 -100.99 -149.54
CA ALA A 45 47.48 -102.34 -149.54
C ALA A 45 48.60 -102.79 -148.55
N VAL A 46 48.28 -103.90 -147.83
CA VAL A 46 49.10 -105.13 -147.65
C VAL A 46 50.15 -105.24 -146.51
N GLU A 47 50.04 -106.36 -145.78
CA GLU A 47 51.02 -107.11 -144.95
C GLU A 47 51.53 -106.65 -143.56
N LYS A 48 50.87 -107.22 -142.53
CA LYS A 48 51.38 -108.23 -141.55
C LYS A 48 52.14 -107.82 -140.26
N HIS A 49 51.64 -108.39 -139.14
CA HIS A 49 52.23 -108.57 -137.79
C HIS A 49 52.65 -107.32 -136.98
N SER A 50 51.89 -107.05 -135.90
CA SER A 50 52.31 -107.51 -134.56
C SER A 50 51.19 -107.46 -133.51
N GLU A 51 51.29 -108.42 -132.58
CA GLU A 51 50.81 -108.49 -131.19
C GLU A 51 50.19 -107.21 -130.57
N VAL A 52 48.93 -107.28 -130.14
CA VAL A 52 48.22 -106.23 -129.36
C VAL A 52 48.72 -106.21 -127.90
N THR A 53 48.73 -105.06 -127.22
CA THR A 53 49.33 -104.90 -125.88
C THR A 53 48.39 -104.33 -124.81
N ALA A 54 48.77 -104.46 -123.54
CA ALA A 54 48.04 -103.90 -122.41
C ALA A 54 48.03 -102.35 -122.38
N THR A 55 49.02 -101.71 -123.00
CA THR A 55 49.13 -100.24 -123.10
C THR A 55 47.98 -99.66 -123.92
N ASP A 56 47.59 -100.34 -124.99
CA ASP A 56 46.54 -99.91 -125.92
C ASP A 56 45.18 -99.82 -125.22
N VAL A 57 44.90 -100.78 -124.32
CA VAL A 57 43.70 -100.79 -123.47
C VAL A 57 43.67 -99.59 -122.52
N ALA A 58 44.81 -99.25 -121.89
CA ALA A 58 44.90 -98.13 -120.96
C ALA A 58 44.72 -96.76 -121.66
N ILE A 59 45.34 -96.57 -122.83
CA ILE A 59 45.15 -95.38 -123.68
C ILE A 59 43.68 -95.21 -124.05
N SER A 60 43.00 -96.33 -124.35
CA SER A 60 41.60 -96.32 -124.76
C SER A 60 40.60 -96.03 -123.63
N GLN A 61 40.95 -96.29 -122.35
CA GLN A 61 40.11 -95.87 -121.21
C GLN A 61 40.16 -94.35 -121.01
N ALA A 62 41.35 -93.75 -121.09
CA ALA A 62 41.51 -92.30 -120.92
C ALA A 62 40.76 -91.45 -121.98
N GLN A 63 40.43 -92.04 -123.13
CA GLN A 63 39.56 -91.42 -124.14
C GLN A 63 38.08 -91.39 -123.70
N VAL A 64 37.61 -92.39 -122.94
CA VAL A 64 36.23 -92.45 -122.41
C VAL A 64 36.04 -91.36 -121.36
N ASP A 65 36.92 -91.30 -120.36
CA ASP A 65 36.84 -90.34 -119.24
C ASP A 65 36.82 -88.87 -119.74
N LYS A 66 37.54 -88.62 -120.85
CA LYS A 66 37.59 -87.33 -121.54
C LYS A 66 36.31 -87.01 -122.30
N ALA A 67 35.64 -88.01 -122.87
CA ALA A 67 34.35 -87.83 -123.55
C ALA A 67 33.20 -87.58 -122.56
N ASP A 68 33.17 -88.31 -121.45
CA ASP A 68 32.20 -88.11 -120.36
C ASP A 68 32.29 -86.69 -119.78
N SER A 69 33.51 -86.19 -119.57
CA SER A 69 33.77 -84.83 -119.12
C SER A 69 33.25 -83.76 -120.09
N ALA A 70 33.39 -84.01 -121.40
CA ALA A 70 32.93 -83.08 -122.44
C ALA A 70 31.39 -83.01 -122.55
N VAL A 71 30.70 -84.15 -122.38
CA VAL A 71 29.22 -84.17 -122.33
C VAL A 71 28.71 -83.33 -121.17
N LYS A 72 29.24 -83.54 -119.95
CA LYS A 72 28.77 -82.83 -118.75
C LYS A 72 28.92 -81.31 -118.86
N PHE A 73 30.06 -80.84 -119.37
CA PHE A 73 30.28 -79.40 -119.62
C PHE A 73 29.25 -78.80 -120.60
N GLN A 74 28.86 -79.56 -121.64
CA GLN A 74 27.87 -79.11 -122.62
C GLN A 74 26.42 -79.16 -122.06
N GLU A 75 26.12 -80.00 -121.07
CA GLU A 75 24.84 -79.97 -120.35
C GLU A 75 24.67 -78.70 -119.51
N GLU A 76 25.72 -78.27 -118.80
CA GLU A 76 25.72 -77.04 -117.99
C GLU A 76 25.48 -75.79 -118.87
N ILE A 77 26.14 -75.70 -120.04
CA ILE A 77 25.91 -74.63 -121.03
C ILE A 77 24.47 -74.62 -121.56
N THR A 78 23.89 -75.79 -121.81
CA THR A 78 22.53 -75.91 -122.37
C THR A 78 21.46 -75.47 -121.35
N ASN A 79 21.66 -75.78 -120.07
CA ASN A 79 20.80 -75.31 -118.98
C ASN A 79 20.89 -73.80 -118.77
N ALA A 80 22.08 -73.20 -118.91
CA ALA A 80 22.26 -71.75 -118.83
C ALA A 80 21.48 -71.01 -119.95
N ALA A 81 21.59 -71.48 -121.20
CA ALA A 81 20.83 -70.91 -122.32
C ALA A 81 19.30 -71.02 -122.12
N GLN A 82 18.82 -72.11 -121.50
CA GLN A 82 17.40 -72.30 -121.19
C GLN A 82 16.87 -71.29 -120.15
N ALA A 83 17.70 -70.85 -119.21
CA ALA A 83 17.34 -69.84 -118.22
C ALA A 83 17.21 -68.43 -118.83
N GLU A 84 18.10 -68.05 -119.77
CA GLU A 84 18.04 -66.74 -120.43
C GLU A 84 16.77 -66.55 -121.27
N VAL A 85 16.30 -67.60 -121.96
CA VAL A 85 15.03 -67.58 -122.68
C VAL A 85 13.87 -67.25 -121.73
N THR A 86 13.77 -67.95 -120.61
CA THR A 86 12.71 -67.74 -119.60
C THR A 86 12.72 -66.31 -119.04
N SER A 87 13.91 -65.71 -118.86
CA SER A 87 14.01 -64.31 -118.43
C SER A 87 13.49 -63.33 -119.49
N ALA A 88 13.79 -63.57 -120.77
CA ALA A 88 13.34 -62.72 -121.87
C ALA A 88 11.81 -62.80 -122.10
N GLU A 89 11.19 -63.96 -121.85
CA GLU A 89 9.72 -64.11 -121.95
C GLU A 89 8.96 -63.27 -120.92
N ASN A 90 9.47 -63.17 -119.69
CA ASN A 90 8.87 -62.32 -118.66
C ASN A 90 8.96 -60.82 -119.02
N THR A 91 10.11 -60.35 -119.50
CA THR A 91 10.30 -58.94 -119.93
C THR A 91 9.30 -58.52 -121.03
N VAL A 92 9.05 -59.40 -122.01
CA VAL A 92 8.06 -59.16 -123.08
C VAL A 92 6.62 -59.06 -122.53
N LYS A 93 6.31 -59.76 -121.42
CA LYS A 93 4.99 -59.71 -120.78
C LYS A 93 4.75 -58.37 -120.09
N GLU A 94 5.67 -57.92 -119.25
CA GLU A 94 5.53 -56.67 -118.47
C GLU A 94 5.38 -55.44 -119.38
N ILE A 95 6.14 -55.39 -120.48
CA ILE A 95 6.07 -54.27 -121.44
C ILE A 95 4.72 -54.23 -122.20
N LYS A 96 4.06 -55.38 -122.42
CA LYS A 96 2.69 -55.42 -123.00
C LYS A 96 1.64 -54.83 -122.05
N GLU A 97 1.77 -55.06 -120.76
CA GLU A 97 0.87 -54.47 -119.75
C GLU A 97 1.07 -52.93 -119.69
N ALA A 98 2.31 -52.44 -119.82
CA ALA A 98 2.61 -51.00 -119.90
C ALA A 98 2.07 -50.33 -121.18
N VAL A 99 2.18 -50.97 -122.35
CA VAL A 99 1.55 -50.48 -123.61
C VAL A 99 0.04 -50.33 -123.45
N THR A 100 -0.61 -51.30 -122.79
CA THR A 100 -2.07 -51.31 -122.61
C THR A 100 -2.56 -50.08 -121.81
N GLN A 101 -1.87 -49.72 -120.73
CA GLN A 101 -2.20 -48.52 -119.93
C GLN A 101 -1.97 -47.21 -120.71
N ALA A 102 -0.94 -47.15 -121.55
CA ALA A 102 -0.71 -45.99 -122.42
C ALA A 102 -1.80 -45.81 -123.49
N GLU A 103 -2.40 -46.90 -123.98
CA GLU A 103 -3.54 -46.84 -124.90
C GLU A 103 -4.85 -46.38 -124.23
N GLU A 104 -4.98 -46.50 -122.91
CA GLU A 104 -6.10 -45.93 -122.16
C GLU A 104 -5.87 -44.43 -121.87
N ALA A 105 -4.67 -44.03 -121.49
CA ALA A 105 -4.32 -42.62 -121.29
C ALA A 105 -4.54 -41.76 -122.56
N VAL A 106 -4.30 -42.32 -123.75
CA VAL A 106 -4.58 -41.65 -125.03
C VAL A 106 -6.10 -41.50 -125.31
N LYS A 107 -6.96 -42.37 -124.76
CA LYS A 107 -8.42 -42.22 -124.87
C LYS A 107 -8.98 -41.13 -123.94
N GLU A 108 -8.38 -40.90 -122.78
CA GLU A 108 -8.77 -39.80 -121.88
C GLU A 108 -8.32 -38.41 -122.38
N ALA A 109 -7.28 -38.34 -123.22
CA ALA A 109 -6.63 -37.10 -123.66
C ALA A 109 -7.41 -36.28 -124.70
N THR A 110 -8.71 -36.06 -124.49
CA THR A 110 -9.55 -35.23 -125.35
C THR A 110 -9.37 -33.72 -125.08
N PRO A 111 -9.68 -32.83 -126.04
CA PRO A 111 -9.62 -31.38 -125.85
C PRO A 111 -10.46 -30.89 -124.66
N GLU A 112 -11.69 -31.40 -124.48
CA GLU A 112 -12.56 -31.05 -123.36
C GLU A 112 -11.94 -31.45 -122.01
N ASN A 113 -11.39 -32.66 -121.90
CA ASN A 113 -10.80 -33.16 -120.65
C ASN A 113 -9.54 -32.36 -120.26
N ILE A 114 -8.72 -32.01 -121.25
CA ILE A 114 -7.53 -31.15 -121.05
C ILE A 114 -7.96 -29.74 -120.61
N GLN A 115 -9.07 -29.19 -121.11
CA GLN A 115 -9.56 -27.88 -120.69
C GLN A 115 -10.18 -27.92 -119.28
N GLN A 116 -11.03 -28.90 -118.96
CA GLN A 116 -11.59 -29.05 -117.60
C GLN A 116 -10.50 -29.20 -116.53
N ALA A 117 -9.40 -29.91 -116.85
CA ALA A 117 -8.25 -30.02 -115.96
C ALA A 117 -7.58 -28.65 -115.70
N LYS A 118 -7.48 -27.78 -116.72
CA LYS A 118 -6.94 -26.41 -116.59
C LYS A 118 -7.88 -25.49 -115.81
N ASP A 119 -9.18 -25.57 -116.05
CA ASP A 119 -10.18 -24.77 -115.31
C ASP A 119 -10.20 -25.14 -113.82
N SER A 120 -9.99 -26.43 -113.51
CA SER A 120 -9.81 -26.91 -112.13
C SER A 120 -8.60 -26.25 -111.44
N VAL A 121 -7.49 -26.06 -112.14
CA VAL A 121 -6.30 -25.38 -111.60
C VAL A 121 -6.64 -23.92 -111.25
N ALA A 122 -7.24 -23.17 -112.17
CA ALA A 122 -7.59 -21.76 -111.93
C ALA A 122 -8.52 -21.59 -110.72
N ALA A 123 -9.52 -22.46 -110.57
CA ALA A 123 -10.41 -22.46 -109.40
C ALA A 123 -9.67 -22.74 -108.08
N LYS A 124 -8.69 -23.67 -108.08
CA LYS A 124 -7.88 -23.97 -106.89
C LYS A 124 -6.86 -22.88 -106.55
N GLU A 125 -6.33 -22.15 -107.54
CA GLU A 125 -5.47 -20.98 -107.27
C GLU A 125 -6.25 -19.84 -106.60
N GLY A 126 -7.50 -19.59 -107.03
CA GLY A 126 -8.40 -18.66 -106.35
C GLY A 126 -8.66 -19.05 -104.89
N ALA A 127 -8.97 -20.32 -104.63
CA ALA A 127 -9.20 -20.83 -103.29
C ALA A 127 -7.95 -20.73 -102.38
N GLN A 128 -6.76 -21.02 -102.93
CA GLN A 128 -5.49 -20.89 -102.19
C GLN A 128 -5.19 -19.44 -101.81
N LYS A 129 -5.58 -18.46 -102.65
CA LYS A 129 -5.44 -17.04 -102.34
C LYS A 129 -6.42 -16.58 -101.26
N GLN A 130 -7.70 -16.93 -101.36
CA GLN A 130 -8.72 -16.55 -100.36
C GLN A 130 -8.32 -17.00 -98.95
N ALA A 131 -7.95 -18.27 -98.79
CA ALA A 131 -7.52 -18.81 -97.49
C ALA A 131 -6.28 -18.10 -96.89
N GLN A 132 -5.45 -17.46 -97.74
CA GLN A 132 -4.26 -16.73 -97.31
C GLN A 132 -4.56 -15.29 -96.88
N ASP A 133 -5.59 -14.66 -97.46
CA ASP A 133 -6.04 -13.32 -97.05
C ASP A 133 -7.02 -13.38 -95.86
N ASP A 134 -7.81 -14.46 -95.73
CA ASP A 134 -8.60 -14.76 -94.52
C ASP A 134 -7.70 -14.91 -93.28
N LEU A 135 -6.58 -15.63 -93.41
CA LEU A 135 -5.61 -15.84 -92.33
C LEU A 135 -5.02 -14.52 -91.80
N LYS A 136 -4.59 -13.62 -92.69
CA LYS A 136 -4.10 -12.27 -92.29
C LYS A 136 -5.16 -11.47 -91.54
N THR A 137 -6.42 -11.61 -91.94
CA THR A 137 -7.56 -10.93 -91.31
C THR A 137 -7.80 -11.45 -89.89
N ALA A 138 -7.67 -12.76 -89.68
CA ALA A 138 -7.70 -13.37 -88.36
C ALA A 138 -6.51 -12.92 -87.47
N GLU A 139 -5.28 -12.89 -88.01
CA GLU A 139 -4.08 -12.45 -87.29
C GLU A 139 -4.14 -10.97 -86.86
N ALA A 140 -4.68 -10.09 -87.72
CA ALA A 140 -4.94 -8.69 -87.39
C ALA A 140 -5.98 -8.57 -86.26
N THR A 141 -7.03 -9.38 -86.31
CA THR A 141 -8.09 -9.40 -85.29
C THR A 141 -7.56 -9.87 -83.94
N GLN A 142 -6.69 -10.90 -83.90
CA GLN A 142 -6.02 -11.35 -82.68
C GLN A 142 -5.20 -10.21 -82.04
N LYS A 143 -4.37 -9.51 -82.82
CA LYS A 143 -3.55 -8.39 -82.28
C LYS A 143 -4.38 -7.26 -81.69
N GLN A 144 -5.57 -7.01 -82.25
CA GLN A 144 -6.50 -6.01 -81.69
C GLN A 144 -7.17 -6.49 -80.39
N ALA A 145 -7.46 -7.80 -80.26
CA ALA A 145 -7.91 -8.39 -78.99
C ALA A 145 -6.81 -8.35 -77.92
N GLU A 146 -5.55 -8.66 -78.26
CA GLU A 146 -4.39 -8.60 -77.35
C GLU A 146 -4.21 -7.18 -76.79
N LYS A 147 -4.18 -6.16 -77.67
CA LYS A 147 -4.11 -4.75 -77.24
C LYS A 147 -5.30 -4.32 -76.36
N SER A 148 -6.49 -4.90 -76.60
CA SER A 148 -7.69 -4.60 -75.82
C SER A 148 -7.67 -5.22 -74.42
N VAL A 149 -6.98 -6.35 -74.22
CA VAL A 149 -6.75 -6.93 -72.88
C VAL A 149 -5.80 -6.03 -72.09
N THR A 150 -4.63 -5.69 -72.63
CA THR A 150 -3.63 -4.85 -71.92
C THR A 150 -4.16 -3.47 -71.57
N GLY A 151 -4.96 -2.85 -72.45
CA GLY A 151 -5.63 -1.57 -72.16
C GLY A 151 -6.68 -1.66 -71.04
N GLN A 152 -7.24 -2.84 -70.80
CA GLN A 152 -8.22 -3.09 -69.74
C GLN A 152 -7.55 -3.49 -68.41
N GLU A 153 -6.39 -4.17 -68.46
CA GLU A 153 -5.55 -4.48 -67.29
C GLU A 153 -5.09 -3.18 -66.60
N ALA A 154 -4.64 -2.19 -67.37
CA ALA A 154 -4.25 -0.87 -66.85
C ALA A 154 -5.38 -0.17 -66.06
N LYS A 155 -6.63 -0.26 -66.53
CA LYS A 155 -7.82 0.29 -65.83
C LYS A 155 -8.09 -0.41 -64.51
N VAL A 156 -7.94 -1.73 -64.45
CA VAL A 156 -8.08 -2.50 -63.21
C VAL A 156 -6.99 -2.11 -62.21
N THR A 157 -5.75 -1.86 -62.66
CA THR A 157 -4.67 -1.31 -61.81
C THR A 157 -5.02 0.08 -61.28
N GLU A 158 -5.50 0.99 -62.14
CA GLU A 158 -5.88 2.37 -61.77
C GLU A 158 -7.02 2.37 -60.73
N ALA A 159 -8.07 1.58 -60.96
CA ALA A 159 -9.18 1.43 -60.02
C ALA A 159 -8.74 0.81 -58.69
N THR A 160 -7.79 -0.13 -58.70
CA THR A 160 -7.22 -0.72 -57.48
C THR A 160 -6.46 0.33 -56.66
N SER A 161 -5.64 1.17 -57.30
CA SER A 161 -4.92 2.25 -56.61
C SER A 161 -5.87 3.31 -56.04
N LYS A 162 -6.94 3.67 -56.76
CA LYS A 162 -7.96 4.61 -56.26
C LYS A 162 -8.68 4.08 -55.02
N LEU A 163 -8.99 2.77 -54.97
CA LEU A 163 -9.60 2.14 -53.80
C LEU A 163 -8.64 2.14 -52.59
N ALA A 164 -7.38 1.72 -52.78
CA ALA A 164 -6.38 1.67 -51.71
C ALA A 164 -6.10 3.06 -51.10
N ASN A 165 -6.07 4.12 -51.91
CA ASN A 165 -5.95 5.50 -51.39
C ASN A 165 -7.17 5.90 -50.54
N LYS A 166 -8.37 5.45 -50.90
CA LYS A 166 -9.61 5.71 -50.14
C LYS A 166 -9.65 4.93 -48.82
N GLU A 167 -9.08 3.73 -48.78
CA GLU A 167 -8.92 2.96 -47.54
C GLU A 167 -8.03 3.70 -46.52
N GLY A 168 -6.99 4.40 -47.00
CA GLY A 168 -6.20 5.35 -46.20
C GLY A 168 -7.05 6.50 -45.66
N GLU A 169 -7.77 7.23 -46.52
CA GLU A 169 -8.65 8.34 -46.12
C GLU A 169 -9.73 7.93 -45.09
N VAL A 170 -10.27 6.70 -45.18
CA VAL A 170 -11.21 6.16 -44.19
C VAL A 170 -10.50 5.91 -42.85
N THR A 171 -9.30 5.33 -42.86
CA THR A 171 -8.51 5.06 -41.64
C THR A 171 -8.15 6.35 -40.90
N ASP A 172 -7.76 7.39 -41.64
CA ASP A 172 -7.49 8.73 -41.07
C ASP A 172 -8.76 9.33 -40.43
N ALA A 173 -9.92 9.18 -41.08
CA ALA A 173 -11.19 9.66 -40.54
C ALA A 173 -11.64 8.88 -39.28
N GLU A 174 -11.39 7.57 -39.22
CA GLU A 174 -11.64 6.74 -38.02
C GLU A 174 -10.77 7.18 -36.84
N GLN A 175 -9.48 7.46 -37.09
CA GLN A 175 -8.59 8.03 -36.05
C GLN A 175 -9.10 9.40 -35.57
N VAL A 176 -9.49 10.30 -36.48
CA VAL A 176 -10.00 11.63 -36.12
C VAL A 176 -11.26 11.53 -35.23
N VAL A 177 -12.19 10.62 -35.53
CA VAL A 177 -13.36 10.36 -34.67
C VAL A 177 -12.94 9.86 -33.28
N ALA A 178 -12.01 8.91 -33.20
CA ALA A 178 -11.50 8.39 -31.93
C ALA A 178 -10.82 9.49 -31.08
N GLU A 179 -10.01 10.36 -31.70
CA GLU A 179 -9.41 11.51 -31.02
C GLU A 179 -10.47 12.48 -30.48
N LYS A 180 -11.52 12.80 -31.25
CA LYS A 180 -12.53 13.79 -30.81
C LYS A 180 -13.45 13.20 -29.73
N GLN A 181 -13.65 11.88 -29.73
CA GLN A 181 -14.30 11.16 -28.63
C GLN A 181 -13.44 11.24 -27.35
N ALA A 182 -12.14 10.93 -27.41
CA ALA A 182 -11.25 11.03 -26.25
C ALA A 182 -11.14 12.46 -25.68
N ILE A 183 -11.14 13.49 -26.54
CA ILE A 183 -11.15 14.91 -26.14
C ILE A 183 -12.48 15.32 -25.46
N LEU A 184 -13.59 14.67 -25.81
CA LEU A 184 -14.90 14.87 -25.18
C LEU A 184 -14.98 14.14 -23.82
N ASP A 185 -14.51 12.90 -23.73
CA ASP A 185 -14.54 12.11 -22.50
C ASP A 185 -13.57 12.65 -21.43
N GLY A 186 -12.43 13.19 -21.86
CA GLY A 186 -11.45 13.88 -21.01
C GLY A 186 -11.88 15.25 -20.45
N THR A 187 -13.17 15.61 -20.50
CA THR A 187 -13.68 16.93 -20.04
C THR A 187 -13.79 17.11 -18.52
N GLY A 188 -13.57 16.06 -17.71
CA GLY A 188 -13.48 16.18 -16.25
C GLY A 188 -14.80 16.56 -15.56
N VAL A 189 -15.94 16.25 -16.17
CA VAL A 189 -17.27 16.75 -15.75
C VAL A 189 -17.60 16.47 -14.29
N ALA A 190 -17.25 15.29 -13.78
CA ALA A 190 -17.53 14.89 -12.40
C ALA A 190 -16.90 15.84 -11.37
N ASP A 191 -15.64 16.25 -11.58
CA ASP A 191 -14.90 17.08 -10.63
C ASP A 191 -15.44 18.51 -10.56
N VAL A 192 -15.86 19.08 -11.70
CA VAL A 192 -16.42 20.43 -11.77
C VAL A 192 -17.81 20.48 -11.13
N VAL A 193 -18.65 19.47 -11.39
CA VAL A 193 -19.96 19.33 -10.73
C VAL A 193 -19.80 19.12 -9.22
N ALA A 194 -18.87 18.26 -8.79
CA ALA A 194 -18.60 18.02 -7.37
C ALA A 194 -18.08 19.26 -6.65
N LYS A 195 -17.24 20.07 -7.31
CA LYS A 195 -16.79 21.39 -6.79
C LYS A 195 -17.94 22.37 -6.67
N ALA A 196 -18.82 22.48 -7.68
CA ALA A 196 -19.98 23.38 -7.66
C ALA A 196 -20.97 23.05 -6.53
N GLU A 197 -21.35 21.78 -6.37
CA GLU A 197 -22.25 21.38 -5.26
C GLU A 197 -21.57 21.42 -3.87
N THR A 198 -20.23 21.37 -3.81
CA THR A 198 -19.51 21.55 -2.53
C THR A 198 -19.41 23.03 -2.15
N ALA A 199 -19.04 23.91 -3.08
CA ALA A 199 -19.01 25.35 -2.82
C ALA A 199 -20.41 25.91 -2.46
N LYS A 200 -21.47 25.42 -3.12
CA LYS A 200 -22.86 25.72 -2.78
C LYS A 200 -23.27 25.27 -1.37
N ARG A 201 -22.83 24.09 -0.92
CA ARG A 201 -23.05 23.63 0.48
C ARG A 201 -22.27 24.46 1.49
N ASN A 202 -21.02 24.80 1.18
CA ASN A 202 -20.19 25.68 2.03
C ASN A 202 -20.84 27.07 2.19
N LEU A 203 -21.43 27.61 1.12
CA LEU A 203 -22.14 28.89 1.15
C LEU A 203 -23.36 28.86 2.09
N GLU A 204 -24.22 27.85 2.01
CA GLU A 204 -25.36 27.75 2.94
C GLU A 204 -24.91 27.52 4.40
N ALA A 205 -23.93 26.64 4.63
CA ALA A 205 -23.36 26.42 5.96
C ALA A 205 -22.77 27.69 6.57
N SER A 206 -22.12 28.54 5.76
CA SER A 206 -21.55 29.81 6.23
C SER A 206 -22.63 30.85 6.56
N LYS A 207 -23.77 30.87 5.85
CA LYS A 207 -24.92 31.71 6.24
C LYS A 207 -25.51 31.27 7.58
N GLU A 208 -25.62 29.96 7.79
CA GLU A 208 -26.12 29.41 9.05
C GLU A 208 -25.16 29.74 10.21
N ALA A 209 -23.85 29.63 10.00
CA ALA A 209 -22.84 30.04 10.96
C ALA A 209 -22.94 31.54 11.34
N VAL A 210 -23.18 32.43 10.38
CA VAL A 210 -23.43 33.86 10.66
C VAL A 210 -24.71 34.05 11.49
N SER A 211 -25.80 33.36 11.17
CA SER A 211 -27.05 33.41 11.95
C SER A 211 -26.86 32.92 13.39
N GLN A 212 -26.10 31.85 13.58
CA GLN A 212 -25.73 31.34 14.90
C GLN A 212 -24.85 32.34 15.66
N ALA A 213 -23.84 32.95 15.02
CA ALA A 213 -22.98 33.95 15.65
C ALA A 213 -23.73 35.25 16.03
N GLN A 214 -24.70 35.70 15.23
CA GLN A 214 -25.59 36.82 15.57
C GLN A 214 -26.48 36.49 16.79
N THR A 215 -26.90 35.23 16.92
CA THR A 215 -27.67 34.72 18.07
C THR A 215 -26.80 34.64 19.33
N GLU A 216 -25.56 34.13 19.22
CA GLU A 216 -24.57 34.16 20.30
C GLU A 216 -24.28 35.60 20.75
N LEU A 217 -24.07 36.53 19.81
CA LEU A 217 -23.81 37.94 20.11
C LEU A 217 -24.98 38.60 20.85
N THR A 218 -26.21 38.28 20.46
CA THR A 218 -27.42 38.77 21.16
C THR A 218 -27.48 38.22 22.58
N THR A 219 -27.14 36.94 22.78
CA THR A 219 -27.11 36.30 24.10
C THR A 219 -25.96 36.83 24.97
N ALA A 220 -24.80 37.09 24.39
CA ALA A 220 -23.65 37.68 25.06
C ALA A 220 -23.94 39.10 25.55
N LYS A 221 -24.56 39.95 24.71
CA LYS A 221 -24.99 41.30 25.08
C LYS A 221 -26.05 41.30 26.20
N GLN A 222 -26.97 40.33 26.20
CA GLN A 222 -27.90 40.13 27.32
C GLN A 222 -27.22 39.67 28.62
N ALA A 223 -26.22 38.78 28.53
CA ALA A 223 -25.47 38.32 29.69
C ALA A 223 -24.64 39.45 30.33
N ASP A 224 -23.96 40.24 29.51
CA ASP A 224 -23.16 41.38 29.98
C ASP A 224 -24.05 42.49 30.58
N ALA A 225 -25.23 42.75 29.99
CA ALA A 225 -26.22 43.67 30.56
C ALA A 225 -26.76 43.20 31.93
N ARG A 226 -27.07 41.90 32.08
CA ARG A 226 -27.47 41.33 33.39
C ARG A 226 -26.37 41.49 34.44
N ARG A 227 -25.12 41.24 34.07
CA ARG A 227 -23.96 41.44 34.96
C ARG A 227 -23.84 42.88 35.45
N VAL A 228 -24.17 43.88 34.62
CA VAL A 228 -24.20 45.30 35.06
C VAL A 228 -25.25 45.51 36.15
N SER A 229 -26.50 45.09 35.93
CA SER A 229 -27.57 45.26 36.94
C SER A 229 -27.35 44.42 38.21
N GLU A 230 -26.70 43.26 38.10
CA GLU A 230 -26.27 42.47 39.26
C GLU A 230 -25.16 43.19 40.06
N LEU A 231 -24.25 43.89 39.37
CA LEU A 231 -23.18 44.68 40.00
C LEU A 231 -23.75 45.93 40.70
N GLU A 232 -24.69 46.64 40.09
CA GLU A 232 -25.41 47.77 40.69
C GLU A 232 -26.17 47.36 41.97
N ARG A 233 -26.80 46.17 41.94
CA ARG A 233 -27.47 45.59 43.11
C ARG A 233 -26.46 45.22 44.21
N ALA A 234 -25.34 44.58 43.85
CA ALA A 234 -24.29 44.22 44.80
C ALA A 234 -23.58 45.44 45.40
N GLU A 235 -23.39 46.53 44.64
CA GLU A 235 -22.91 47.81 45.17
C GLU A 235 -23.88 48.42 46.19
N SER A 236 -25.18 48.35 45.91
CA SER A 236 -26.22 48.83 46.82
C SER A 236 -26.24 48.01 48.12
N GLU A 237 -26.08 46.69 48.01
CA GLU A 237 -25.98 45.75 49.13
C GLU A 237 -24.71 45.97 49.98
N VAL A 238 -23.56 46.27 49.36
CA VAL A 238 -22.33 46.70 50.05
C VAL A 238 -22.54 48.01 50.82
N ARG A 239 -23.17 49.02 50.20
CA ARG A 239 -23.44 50.32 50.87
C ARG A 239 -24.36 50.15 52.08
N ALA A 240 -25.39 49.30 51.97
CA ALA A 240 -26.31 49.03 53.07
C ALA A 240 -25.66 48.25 54.22
N THR A 241 -24.84 47.22 53.92
CA THR A 241 -24.20 46.37 54.93
C THR A 241 -23.06 47.09 55.67
N GLU A 242 -22.24 47.90 54.98
CA GLU A 242 -21.24 48.76 55.64
C GLU A 242 -21.90 49.84 56.53
N ALA A 243 -23.05 50.39 56.14
CA ALA A 243 -23.79 51.36 56.95
C ALA A 243 -24.39 50.72 58.23
N ASP A 244 -24.91 49.49 58.15
CA ASP A 244 -25.40 48.78 59.33
C ASP A 244 -24.24 48.38 60.27
N LYS A 245 -23.14 47.85 59.72
CA LYS A 245 -21.89 47.57 60.44
C LYS A 245 -21.40 48.78 61.24
N LEU A 246 -21.32 49.96 60.62
CA LEU A 246 -20.94 51.22 61.29
C LEU A 246 -21.94 51.60 62.40
N THR A 247 -23.24 51.35 62.19
CA THR A 247 -24.29 51.58 63.19
C THR A 247 -24.14 50.63 64.40
N LYS A 248 -23.79 49.35 64.15
CA LYS A 248 -23.49 48.38 65.21
C LYS A 248 -22.19 48.70 65.94
N GLU A 249 -21.17 49.20 65.24
CA GLU A 249 -19.90 49.67 65.83
C GLU A 249 -20.12 50.82 66.82
N GLN A 250 -20.92 51.83 66.43
CA GLN A 250 -21.31 52.92 67.33
C GLN A 250 -22.13 52.41 68.53
N THR A 251 -23.02 51.43 68.31
CA THR A 251 -23.82 50.80 69.38
C THR A 251 -22.92 50.05 70.38
N LEU A 252 -21.91 49.32 69.89
CA LEU A 252 -20.90 48.63 70.69
C LEU A 252 -20.02 49.61 71.48
N ALA A 253 -19.61 50.73 70.88
CA ALA A 253 -18.84 51.76 71.57
C ALA A 253 -19.65 52.39 72.73
N GLN A 254 -20.93 52.69 72.51
CA GLN A 254 -21.83 53.19 73.56
C GLN A 254 -22.06 52.16 74.68
N ALA A 255 -22.33 50.90 74.33
CA ALA A 255 -22.51 49.82 75.30
C ALA A 255 -21.23 49.55 76.11
N THR A 256 -20.06 49.68 75.48
CA THR A 256 -18.74 49.58 76.13
C THR A 256 -18.54 50.69 77.15
N ALA A 257 -18.67 51.96 76.74
CA ALA A 257 -18.53 53.10 77.65
C ALA A 257 -19.51 53.03 78.84
N GLN A 258 -20.74 52.58 78.59
CA GLN A 258 -21.75 52.44 79.64
C GLN A 258 -21.43 51.30 80.63
N ALA A 259 -20.87 50.19 80.16
CA ALA A 259 -20.44 49.07 81.01
C ALA A 259 -19.20 49.42 81.84
N ASP A 260 -18.25 50.12 81.24
CA ASP A 260 -17.01 50.55 81.92
C ASP A 260 -17.33 51.61 83.01
N GLN A 261 -18.33 52.47 82.77
CA GLN A 261 -18.87 53.38 83.80
C GLN A 261 -19.51 52.62 84.98
N THR A 262 -20.31 51.58 84.73
CA THR A 262 -20.95 50.80 85.80
C THR A 262 -19.95 49.90 86.56
N GLU A 263 -18.89 49.42 85.91
CA GLU A 263 -17.80 48.70 86.58
C GLU A 263 -17.09 49.60 87.60
N ALA A 264 -16.76 50.84 87.21
CA ALA A 264 -16.19 51.82 88.13
C ALA A 264 -17.12 52.14 89.32
N GLN A 265 -18.44 52.26 89.08
CA GLN A 265 -19.44 52.43 90.15
C GLN A 265 -19.53 51.20 91.07
N TYR A 266 -19.48 50.00 90.51
CA TYR A 266 -19.50 48.73 91.25
C TYR A 266 -18.29 48.59 92.18
N GLN A 267 -17.06 48.85 91.68
CA GLN A 267 -15.87 48.80 92.53
C GLN A 267 -15.89 49.88 93.62
N ALA A 268 -16.36 51.10 93.31
CA ALA A 268 -16.52 52.16 94.31
C ALA A 268 -17.58 51.80 95.39
N ALA A 269 -18.67 51.14 95.03
CA ALA A 269 -19.67 50.66 95.98
C ALA A 269 -19.14 49.50 96.85
N LYS A 270 -18.36 48.60 96.26
CA LYS A 270 -17.67 47.49 96.94
C LYS A 270 -16.65 47.98 97.99
N GLU A 271 -15.87 49.02 97.66
CA GLU A 271 -14.94 49.62 98.62
C GLU A 271 -15.68 50.33 99.77
N LYS A 272 -16.78 51.04 99.48
CA LYS A 272 -17.64 51.65 100.51
C LYS A 272 -18.25 50.61 101.47
N LEU A 273 -18.70 49.48 100.95
CA LEU A 273 -19.23 48.37 101.76
C LEU A 273 -18.16 47.80 102.71
N SER A 274 -16.95 47.56 102.21
CA SER A 274 -15.81 47.10 103.01
C SER A 274 -15.44 48.11 104.13
N LYS A 275 -15.39 49.41 103.81
CA LYS A 275 -15.15 50.48 104.79
C LYS A 275 -16.22 50.52 105.89
N ALA A 276 -17.50 50.44 105.53
CA ALA A 276 -18.60 50.49 106.48
C ALA A 276 -18.61 49.27 107.44
N GLN A 277 -18.30 48.09 106.92
CA GLN A 277 -18.16 46.87 107.72
C GLN A 277 -17.01 47.00 108.73
N SER A 278 -15.83 47.41 108.26
CA SER A 278 -14.63 47.53 109.11
C SER A 278 -14.78 48.57 110.23
N LEU A 279 -15.50 49.67 109.98
CA LEU A 279 -15.85 50.64 111.03
C LEU A 279 -16.72 49.99 112.12
N LEU A 280 -17.77 49.27 111.73
CA LEU A 280 -18.68 48.61 112.67
C LEU A 280 -17.97 47.55 113.52
N ASP A 281 -17.05 46.78 112.92
CA ASP A 281 -16.29 45.76 113.65
C ASP A 281 -15.29 46.38 114.64
N SER A 282 -14.71 47.54 114.33
CA SER A 282 -13.81 48.25 115.24
C SER A 282 -14.56 48.84 116.44
N LEU A 283 -15.70 49.49 116.22
CA LEU A 283 -16.56 50.01 117.31
C LEU A 283 -17.06 48.89 118.24
N LYS A 284 -17.25 47.67 117.72
CA LYS A 284 -17.68 46.48 118.48
C LYS A 284 -16.57 45.73 119.22
N THR A 285 -15.30 45.93 118.85
CA THR A 285 -14.16 45.23 119.48
C THR A 285 -13.38 46.10 120.48
N GLY A 286 -13.82 47.35 120.68
CA GLY A 286 -13.24 48.31 121.63
C GLY A 286 -13.71 48.17 123.09
N SER A 287 -13.83 46.95 123.62
CA SER A 287 -14.20 46.71 125.04
C SER A 287 -13.21 45.76 125.72
N ILE A 288 -13.01 45.93 127.03
CA ILE A 288 -12.13 45.10 127.86
C ILE A 288 -12.92 43.94 128.48
N THR A 289 -12.32 42.75 128.49
CA THR A 289 -12.87 41.58 129.21
C THR A 289 -12.38 41.60 130.65
N TYR A 290 -13.31 41.75 131.60
CA TYR A 290 -13.02 41.75 133.03
C TYR A 290 -13.19 40.34 133.62
N PRO A 291 -12.28 39.86 134.48
CA PRO A 291 -12.39 38.55 135.09
C PRO A 291 -13.32 38.56 136.33
N ASP A 292 -14.01 37.43 136.56
CA ASP A 292 -14.95 37.26 137.68
C ASP A 292 -14.32 37.63 139.04
N GLY A 293 -15.04 38.42 139.84
CA GLY A 293 -14.61 38.88 141.16
C GLY A 293 -13.71 40.13 141.16
N TYR A 294 -13.36 40.69 139.99
CA TYR A 294 -12.46 41.84 139.89
C TYR A 294 -13.07 43.12 140.49
N ALA A 295 -14.34 43.40 140.21
CA ALA A 295 -15.02 44.60 140.71
C ALA A 295 -15.17 44.57 142.24
N GLU A 296 -15.49 43.40 142.78
CA GLU A 296 -15.58 43.13 144.21
C GLU A 296 -14.22 43.25 144.90
N ALA A 297 -13.15 42.73 144.28
CA ALA A 297 -11.80 42.82 144.81
C ALA A 297 -11.26 44.26 144.79
N LEU A 298 -11.54 45.05 143.75
CA LEU A 298 -11.11 46.45 143.68
C LEU A 298 -11.88 47.31 144.69
N LYS A 299 -13.18 47.08 144.89
CA LYS A 299 -13.97 47.71 145.97
C LYS A 299 -13.48 47.30 147.36
N ALA A 300 -13.10 46.04 147.56
CA ALA A 300 -12.56 45.56 148.82
C ALA A 300 -11.19 46.19 149.15
N TYR A 301 -10.33 46.37 148.14
CA TYR A 301 -9.06 47.09 148.30
C TYR A 301 -9.29 48.59 148.57
N PHE A 302 -10.18 49.26 147.83
CA PHE A 302 -10.53 50.67 148.07
C PHE A 302 -10.99 50.93 149.52
N ASN A 303 -11.90 50.10 150.02
CA ASN A 303 -12.45 50.24 151.37
C ASN A 303 -11.46 49.85 152.49
N ASN A 304 -10.40 49.11 152.17
CA ASN A 304 -9.39 48.65 153.13
C ASN A 304 -8.08 48.28 152.39
N PRO A 305 -7.18 49.24 152.14
CA PRO A 305 -6.03 49.07 151.23
C PRO A 305 -4.86 48.30 151.87
N THR A 306 -5.10 47.07 152.30
CA THR A 306 -4.08 46.16 152.84
C THR A 306 -3.32 45.44 151.73
N GLU A 307 -2.10 44.98 152.06
CA GLU A 307 -1.33 44.10 151.16
C GLU A 307 -2.08 42.79 150.85
N GLU A 308 -2.89 42.26 151.78
CA GLU A 308 -3.75 41.09 151.53
C GLU A 308 -4.78 41.35 150.41
N ASN A 309 -5.53 42.46 150.51
CA ASN A 309 -6.50 42.84 149.49
C ASN A 309 -5.81 43.16 148.15
N SER A 310 -4.66 43.84 148.19
CA SER A 310 -3.84 44.13 147.01
C SER A 310 -3.35 42.85 146.31
N ASN A 311 -2.89 41.85 147.08
CA ASN A 311 -2.49 40.53 146.56
C ASN A 311 -3.67 39.76 145.97
N LYS A 312 -4.83 39.76 146.62
CA LYS A 312 -6.05 39.10 146.15
C LYS A 312 -6.55 39.71 144.83
N LEU A 313 -6.58 41.05 144.77
CA LEU A 313 -6.89 41.81 143.57
C LEU A 313 -5.90 41.50 142.44
N GLN A 314 -4.59 41.46 142.74
CA GLN A 314 -3.55 41.11 141.76
C GLN A 314 -3.80 39.76 141.10
N GLN A 315 -4.07 38.70 141.88
CA GLN A 315 -4.26 37.35 141.33
C GLN A 315 -5.51 37.23 140.43
N ILE A 316 -6.56 38.00 140.72
CA ILE A 316 -7.74 38.08 139.85
C ILE A 316 -7.40 38.86 138.57
N ALA A 317 -6.75 40.03 138.72
CA ALA A 317 -6.36 40.91 137.64
C ALA A 317 -5.43 40.24 136.60
N LYS A 318 -4.55 39.29 137.01
CA LYS A 318 -3.73 38.49 136.07
C LYS A 318 -4.55 37.84 134.95
N LYS A 319 -5.78 37.39 135.25
CA LYS A 319 -6.68 36.79 134.26
C LYS A 319 -7.12 37.79 133.20
N GLY A 320 -7.33 39.06 133.58
CA GLY A 320 -7.67 40.15 132.67
C GLY A 320 -6.52 40.50 131.72
N MET A 321 -5.28 40.56 132.22
CA MET A 321 -4.08 40.71 131.37
C MET A 321 -4.01 39.61 130.30
N ILE A 322 -4.20 38.35 130.70
CA ILE A 322 -4.18 37.18 129.79
C ILE A 322 -5.33 37.24 128.78
N ALA A 323 -6.55 37.59 129.21
CA ALA A 323 -7.71 37.74 128.33
C ALA A 323 -7.52 38.86 127.29
N ALA A 324 -6.75 39.90 127.62
CA ALA A 324 -6.38 40.98 126.71
C ALA A 324 -5.13 40.68 125.85
N GLY A 325 -4.57 39.47 125.91
CA GLY A 325 -3.44 39.01 125.07
C GLY A 325 -2.04 39.21 125.67
N PHE A 326 -1.92 39.80 126.86
CA PHE A 326 -0.61 39.99 127.50
C PHE A 326 -0.07 38.68 128.10
N GLY A 327 1.25 38.48 127.97
CA GLY A 327 1.95 37.38 128.66
C GLY A 327 1.96 37.55 130.18
N SER A 328 2.12 36.45 130.93
CA SER A 328 1.97 36.43 132.39
C SER A 328 2.80 37.52 133.11
N PRO A 329 2.21 38.23 134.09
CA PRO A 329 2.88 39.33 134.83
C PRO A 329 4.01 38.89 135.78
N ASP A 330 4.17 37.60 136.05
CA ASP A 330 5.18 37.07 136.98
C ASP A 330 6.60 36.98 136.40
N GLY A 331 6.81 37.45 135.15
CA GLY A 331 8.01 37.19 134.35
C GLY A 331 9.00 38.35 134.18
N GLY A 332 8.82 39.49 134.85
CA GLY A 332 9.78 40.62 134.86
C GLY A 332 10.05 41.30 133.50
N LYS A 333 9.15 41.17 132.53
CA LYS A 333 9.29 41.79 131.19
C LYS A 333 8.53 43.11 131.11
N THR A 334 9.00 44.04 130.29
CA THR A 334 8.35 45.33 130.04
C THR A 334 7.17 45.19 129.07
N TYR A 335 5.95 45.49 129.52
CA TYR A 335 4.70 45.28 128.77
C TYR A 335 4.37 46.36 127.71
N TYR A 336 5.39 47.04 127.17
CA TYR A 336 5.23 48.20 126.26
C TYR A 336 4.71 47.87 124.85
N SER A 337 4.33 46.62 124.56
CA SER A 337 3.74 46.19 123.28
C SER A 337 2.89 44.92 123.47
N ASN A 338 1.73 44.84 122.81
CA ASN A 338 0.86 43.66 122.84
C ASN A 338 0.39 43.30 121.41
N PRO A 339 1.10 42.40 120.71
CA PRO A 339 0.73 41.97 119.34
C PRO A 339 -0.41 40.95 119.30
N ALA A 340 -0.89 40.46 120.46
CA ALA A 340 -1.97 39.48 120.58
C ALA A 340 -3.28 40.10 121.08
N SER A 341 -3.42 41.44 120.97
CA SER A 341 -4.59 42.17 121.43
C SER A 341 -5.88 41.70 120.74
N PRO A 342 -7.01 41.57 121.47
CA PRO A 342 -8.30 41.24 120.88
C PRO A 342 -8.97 42.43 120.15
N PHE A 343 -8.50 43.66 120.38
CA PHE A 343 -8.98 44.85 119.69
C PHE A 343 -8.65 44.80 118.19
N LYS A 344 -9.59 45.24 117.34
CA LYS A 344 -9.40 45.27 115.88
C LYS A 344 -9.58 46.71 115.36
N PRO A 345 -8.50 47.43 115.01
CA PRO A 345 -8.62 48.76 114.42
C PRO A 345 -9.18 48.71 113.00
N SER A 346 -9.92 49.74 112.59
CA SER A 346 -10.56 49.77 111.27
C SER A 346 -9.58 50.03 110.12
N GLU A 347 -9.93 49.59 108.92
CA GLU A 347 -9.22 49.88 107.66
C GLU A 347 -9.27 51.37 107.27
N ALA A 348 -10.06 52.18 107.97
CA ALA A 348 -10.01 53.64 107.88
C ALA A 348 -8.92 54.20 108.81
N ASP A 349 -8.90 53.77 110.08
CA ASP A 349 -7.91 54.21 111.08
C ASP A 349 -6.47 53.91 110.64
N LYS A 350 -6.25 52.74 110.01
CA LYS A 350 -4.95 52.34 109.43
C LYS A 350 -4.45 53.25 108.29
N LYS A 351 -5.32 54.09 107.72
CA LYS A 351 -4.98 55.03 106.63
C LYS A 351 -4.83 56.48 107.12
N VAL A 352 -5.17 56.76 108.38
CA VAL A 352 -4.96 58.05 109.03
C VAL A 352 -3.55 58.06 109.63
N LEU A 353 -2.59 58.55 108.87
CA LEU A 353 -1.20 58.75 109.31
C LEU A 353 -1.10 59.90 110.32
N ILE A 354 -0.36 59.69 111.40
CA ILE A 354 -0.09 60.70 112.43
C ILE A 354 1.30 61.29 112.19
N SER A 355 1.36 62.49 111.63
CA SER A 355 2.62 63.17 111.28
C SER A 355 3.38 63.72 112.49
N ASP A 356 2.69 64.09 113.56
CA ASP A 356 3.29 64.50 114.84
C ASP A 356 2.47 63.96 116.01
N VAL A 357 3.05 63.02 116.75
CA VAL A 357 2.44 62.43 117.95
C VAL A 357 2.43 63.38 119.15
N ASN A 358 3.18 64.49 119.12
CA ASN A 358 3.16 65.50 120.17
C ASN A 358 2.08 66.56 119.94
N ASN A 359 1.48 66.62 118.75
CA ASN A 359 0.52 67.65 118.33
C ASN A 359 -0.60 67.01 117.48
N LEU A 360 -1.41 66.16 118.12
CA LEU A 360 -2.54 65.49 117.48
C LEU A 360 -3.58 66.52 116.97
N SER A 361 -4.17 66.28 115.79
CA SER A 361 -5.28 67.11 115.29
C SER A 361 -6.53 66.93 116.15
N SER A 362 -7.44 67.91 116.15
CA SER A 362 -8.66 67.85 116.98
C SER A 362 -9.55 66.66 116.64
N GLU A 363 -9.60 66.23 115.37
CA GLU A 363 -10.33 65.05 114.92
C GLU A 363 -9.69 63.75 115.48
N VAL A 364 -8.36 63.69 115.52
CA VAL A 364 -7.60 62.57 116.09
C VAL A 364 -7.77 62.54 117.62
N GLN A 365 -7.68 63.69 118.30
CA GLN A 365 -7.95 63.83 119.73
C GLN A 365 -9.38 63.40 120.09
N GLU A 366 -10.39 63.87 119.36
CA GLU A 366 -11.79 63.49 119.58
C GLU A 366 -12.03 61.99 119.35
N ALA A 367 -11.49 61.42 118.26
CA ALA A 367 -11.61 59.99 117.98
C ALA A 367 -10.90 59.10 119.02
N LEU A 368 -9.73 59.53 119.50
CA LEU A 368 -8.96 58.82 120.53
C LEU A 368 -9.62 58.97 121.90
N ALA A 369 -10.08 60.17 122.27
CA ALA A 369 -10.75 60.42 123.53
C ALA A 369 -12.12 59.73 123.61
N ALA A 370 -12.89 59.67 122.52
CA ALA A 370 -14.14 58.91 122.47
C ALA A 370 -13.92 57.41 122.71
N PHE A 371 -12.88 56.82 122.11
CA PHE A 371 -12.50 55.43 122.31
C PHE A 371 -12.07 55.13 123.76
N ASN A 372 -11.24 55.99 124.36
CA ASN A 372 -10.89 55.86 125.78
C ASN A 372 -12.10 56.09 126.71
N THR A 373 -12.99 57.02 126.37
CA THR A 373 -14.22 57.32 127.11
C THR A 373 -15.18 56.12 127.10
N GLN A 374 -15.32 55.40 125.98
CA GLN A 374 -16.02 54.12 125.93
C GLN A 374 -15.42 53.14 126.93
N LEU A 375 -14.11 52.87 126.85
CA LEU A 375 -13.43 51.87 127.68
C LEU A 375 -13.57 52.16 129.19
N ILE A 376 -13.43 53.43 129.60
CA ILE A 376 -13.58 53.82 131.00
C ILE A 376 -15.06 53.77 131.44
N ASN A 377 -16.01 54.13 130.58
CA ASN A 377 -17.43 53.99 130.92
C ASN A 377 -17.90 52.54 130.96
N ASP A 378 -17.34 51.66 130.13
CA ASP A 378 -17.53 50.20 130.22
C ASP A 378 -17.06 49.69 131.59
N PHE A 379 -15.93 50.21 132.08
CA PHE A 379 -15.46 49.91 133.42
C PHE A 379 -16.38 50.46 134.53
N ARG A 380 -16.81 51.73 134.44
CA ARG A 380 -17.71 52.34 135.45
C ARG A 380 -19.06 51.63 135.56
N ARG A 381 -19.61 51.11 134.46
CA ARG A 381 -20.82 50.27 134.50
C ARG A 381 -20.60 48.93 135.22
N LEU A 382 -19.43 48.30 135.06
CA LEU A 382 -19.06 47.13 135.87
C LEU A 382 -18.87 47.51 137.36
N MET A 383 -18.30 48.68 137.63
CA MET A 383 -18.06 49.16 138.99
C MET A 383 -19.32 49.72 139.68
N GLY A 384 -20.41 49.98 138.95
CA GLY A 384 -21.62 50.60 139.49
C GLY A 384 -21.39 52.07 139.89
N THR A 385 -20.62 52.78 139.07
CA THR A 385 -20.23 54.20 139.23
C THR A 385 -20.54 55.02 137.97
N ASP A 386 -21.47 54.53 137.14
CA ASP A 386 -21.90 55.12 135.88
C ASP A 386 -22.86 56.31 136.03
N ASP A 387 -23.22 56.68 137.27
CA ASP A 387 -23.83 57.97 137.62
C ASP A 387 -22.88 59.17 137.38
N ILE A 388 -21.56 58.93 137.34
CA ILE A 388 -20.54 59.89 136.92
C ILE A 388 -19.85 59.44 135.61
N PRO A 389 -20.56 59.48 134.46
CA PRO A 389 -19.99 59.06 133.19
C PRO A 389 -18.81 59.96 132.80
N VAL A 390 -17.77 59.36 132.24
CA VAL A 390 -16.73 60.08 131.51
C VAL A 390 -17.33 60.63 130.23
N LEU A 391 -17.03 61.90 129.93
CA LEU A 391 -17.52 62.64 128.77
C LEU A 391 -16.33 63.26 128.04
N VAL A 392 -16.28 63.09 126.71
CA VAL A 392 -15.26 63.74 125.88
C VAL A 392 -15.49 65.23 125.92
N ASN A 393 -14.44 66.00 126.22
CA ASN A 393 -14.55 67.44 126.34
C ASN A 393 -13.47 68.19 125.57
N ARG A 394 -13.88 68.97 124.57
CA ARG A 394 -12.99 69.79 123.71
C ARG A 394 -12.07 70.77 124.45
N ASP A 395 -12.48 71.28 125.61
CA ASP A 395 -11.63 72.19 126.38
C ASP A 395 -10.61 71.40 127.21
N MET A 396 -11.01 70.26 127.77
CA MET A 396 -10.06 69.34 128.41
C MET A 396 -9.08 68.70 127.41
N GLN A 397 -9.43 68.50 126.13
CA GLN A 397 -8.43 68.14 125.10
C GLN A 397 -7.29 69.17 125.04
N LYS A 398 -7.61 70.46 125.05
CA LYS A 398 -6.62 71.55 125.05
C LYS A 398 -5.79 71.54 126.32
N VAL A 399 -6.41 71.31 127.49
CA VAL A 399 -5.70 71.22 128.78
C VAL A 399 -4.75 70.01 128.81
N ALA A 400 -5.20 68.84 128.36
CA ALA A 400 -4.37 67.63 128.26
C ALA A 400 -3.20 67.85 127.31
N GLN A 401 -3.47 68.36 126.11
CA GLN A 401 -2.48 68.70 125.09
C GLN A 401 -1.45 69.71 125.61
N LYS A 402 -1.89 70.74 126.34
CA LYS A 402 -1.05 71.78 126.94
C LYS A 402 -0.18 71.26 128.09
N ALA A 403 -0.74 70.51 129.03
CA ALA A 403 0.02 69.88 130.11
C ALA A 403 1.06 68.90 129.54
N THR A 404 0.67 68.12 128.54
CA THR A 404 1.54 67.18 127.82
C THR A 404 2.70 67.89 127.12
N GLN A 405 2.45 69.02 126.44
CA GLN A 405 3.49 69.86 125.80
C GLN A 405 4.43 70.55 126.80
N LEU A 406 3.94 70.91 127.99
CA LEU A 406 4.74 71.53 129.05
C LEU A 406 5.55 70.51 129.86
N SER A 407 5.17 69.23 129.81
CA SER A 407 5.78 68.19 130.64
C SER A 407 7.23 67.88 130.21
N THR A 408 8.15 68.03 131.16
CA THR A 408 9.58 67.73 130.99
C THR A 408 9.97 66.37 131.59
N ASN A 409 9.18 65.88 132.56
CA ASN A 409 9.38 64.58 133.18
C ASN A 409 9.35 63.44 132.14
N GLN A 410 10.33 62.53 132.22
CA GLN A 410 10.44 61.38 131.32
C GLN A 410 9.58 60.19 131.78
N TYR A 411 9.25 60.14 133.06
CA TYR A 411 8.36 59.17 133.69
C TYR A 411 7.66 59.83 134.89
N GLY A 412 6.43 59.41 135.17
CA GLY A 412 5.60 59.98 136.22
C GLY A 412 4.94 61.32 135.84
N HIS A 413 4.10 61.82 136.74
CA HIS A 413 3.35 63.07 136.56
C HIS A 413 4.24 64.30 136.60
N ASP A 414 3.83 65.35 135.89
CA ASP A 414 4.49 66.66 135.91
C ASP A 414 3.53 67.70 136.50
N GLN A 415 3.58 67.84 137.82
CA GLN A 415 2.61 68.63 138.56
C GLN A 415 2.67 70.13 138.21
N ASP A 416 3.84 70.66 137.84
CA ASP A 416 3.97 72.06 137.44
C ASP A 416 3.41 72.31 136.03
N ALA A 417 3.58 71.35 135.11
CA ALA A 417 2.89 71.37 133.82
C ALA A 417 1.36 71.29 133.97
N LEU A 418 0.87 70.40 134.84
CA LEU A 418 -0.57 70.27 135.17
C LEU A 418 -1.12 71.56 135.81
N ASN A 419 -0.45 72.09 136.84
CA ASN A 419 -0.83 73.34 137.52
C ASN A 419 -0.90 74.51 136.53
N THR A 420 0.06 74.59 135.60
CA THR A 420 0.11 75.64 134.58
C THR A 420 -1.04 75.52 133.57
N ALA A 421 -1.31 74.31 133.06
CA ALA A 421 -2.42 74.08 132.13
C ALA A 421 -3.80 74.30 132.80
N ALA A 422 -3.96 73.88 134.05
CA ALA A 422 -5.17 74.12 134.85
C ALA A 422 -5.48 75.62 135.00
N LYS A 423 -4.44 76.45 135.19
CA LYS A 423 -4.54 77.90 135.39
C LYS A 423 -5.08 78.65 134.16
N GLU A 424 -4.79 78.20 132.94
CA GLU A 424 -5.28 78.86 131.72
C GLU A 424 -6.83 78.79 131.61
N VAL A 425 -7.43 77.71 132.12
CA VAL A 425 -8.89 77.45 132.13
C VAL A 425 -9.58 77.71 133.47
N GLY A 426 -8.87 78.18 134.51
CA GLY A 426 -9.42 78.52 135.82
C GLY A 426 -9.59 77.35 136.80
N LEU A 427 -9.07 76.16 136.50
CA LEU A 427 -9.18 74.96 137.34
C LEU A 427 -8.16 74.94 138.49
N VAL A 428 -8.09 76.02 139.29
CA VAL A 428 -7.04 76.19 140.33
C VAL A 428 -7.58 76.62 141.68
N GLN A 429 -6.93 76.15 142.75
CA GLN A 429 -7.09 76.69 144.10
C GLN A 429 -5.74 77.27 144.58
N GLY A 430 -5.61 78.59 144.47
CA GLY A 430 -4.31 79.26 144.63
C GLY A 430 -3.35 78.87 143.51
N ASN A 431 -2.25 78.21 143.86
CA ASN A 431 -1.27 77.68 142.88
C ASN A 431 -1.51 76.20 142.51
N GLN A 432 -2.41 75.49 143.21
CA GLN A 432 -2.68 74.08 142.96
C GLN A 432 -3.69 73.92 141.83
N GLY A 433 -3.34 73.14 140.79
CA GLY A 433 -4.27 72.69 139.77
C GLY A 433 -5.20 71.59 140.30
N LEU A 434 -6.50 71.74 140.06
CA LEU A 434 -7.52 70.74 140.39
C LEU A 434 -7.78 69.87 139.16
N LEU A 435 -6.75 69.11 138.77
CA LEU A 435 -6.78 68.15 137.67
C LEU A 435 -6.44 66.75 138.18
N SER A 436 -7.05 65.75 137.57
CA SER A 436 -6.65 64.35 137.65
C SER A 436 -5.88 63.97 136.39
N GLU A 437 -4.88 63.12 136.50
CA GLU A 437 -4.13 62.56 135.36
C GLU A 437 -3.82 61.08 135.58
N ASN A 438 -3.88 60.28 134.50
CA ASN A 438 -3.24 58.96 134.43
C ASN A 438 -2.28 58.97 133.20
N ILE A 439 -1.09 58.35 133.27
CA ILE A 439 -0.13 58.33 132.14
C ILE A 439 0.27 56.88 131.75
N GLY A 440 -0.09 56.46 130.53
CA GLY A 440 0.24 55.14 129.99
C GLY A 440 1.41 55.18 128.99
N TYR A 441 2.29 54.18 129.00
CA TYR A 441 3.52 54.15 128.21
C TYR A 441 3.59 52.91 127.31
N GLN A 442 3.84 53.09 126.01
CA GLN A 442 4.09 52.00 125.06
C GLN A 442 5.22 52.36 124.08
N SER A 443 5.74 51.36 123.37
CA SER A 443 6.62 51.56 122.21
C SER A 443 5.79 51.98 120.99
N PRO A 444 6.12 53.08 120.29
CA PRO A 444 5.46 53.45 119.04
C PRO A 444 5.90 52.55 117.87
N SER A 445 5.03 52.41 116.87
CA SER A 445 5.36 51.91 115.53
C SER A 445 6.25 52.91 114.76
N ASP A 446 7.09 52.43 113.84
CA ASP A 446 7.96 53.30 112.99
C ASP A 446 7.16 54.34 112.20
N VAL A 447 5.95 53.96 111.78
CA VAL A 447 4.92 54.83 111.23
C VAL A 447 3.71 54.71 112.14
N VAL A 448 3.27 55.82 112.73
CA VAL A 448 2.12 55.84 113.65
C VAL A 448 0.85 56.22 112.87
N THR A 449 -0.21 55.44 113.06
CA THR A 449 -1.56 55.72 112.54
C THR A 449 -2.56 55.90 113.68
N LEU A 450 -3.79 56.36 113.37
CA LEU A 450 -4.89 56.36 114.35
C LEU A 450 -5.22 54.94 114.83
N ALA A 451 -4.94 53.90 114.03
CA ALA A 451 -5.06 52.51 114.46
C ALA A 451 -4.05 52.17 115.56
N ASP A 452 -2.79 52.60 115.42
CA ASP A 452 -1.75 52.41 116.45
C ASP A 452 -2.11 53.17 117.73
N LEU A 453 -2.59 54.42 117.66
CA LEU A 453 -3.00 55.18 118.84
C LEU A 453 -4.19 54.56 119.58
N LYS A 454 -5.20 54.05 118.86
CA LYS A 454 -6.31 53.30 119.47
C LYS A 454 -5.84 51.97 120.08
N GLN A 455 -4.93 51.26 119.42
CA GLN A 455 -4.32 50.04 119.97
C GLN A 455 -3.50 50.34 121.24
N GLN A 456 -2.77 51.46 121.25
CA GLN A 456 -2.02 51.95 122.40
C GLN A 456 -2.96 52.27 123.58
N ALA A 457 -4.03 53.01 123.31
CA ALA A 457 -5.06 53.36 124.30
C ALA A 457 -5.67 52.12 124.98
N TYR A 458 -6.05 51.11 124.18
CA TYR A 458 -6.57 49.84 124.68
C TYR A 458 -5.57 49.15 125.63
N ASN A 459 -4.31 49.04 125.18
CA ASN A 459 -3.25 48.39 125.95
C ASN A 459 -2.91 49.16 127.25
N ASN A 460 -2.87 50.49 127.20
CA ASN A 460 -2.62 51.35 128.36
C ASN A 460 -3.70 51.15 129.44
N LEU A 461 -4.98 51.23 129.06
CA LEU A 461 -6.10 51.03 129.99
C LEU A 461 -6.11 49.62 130.58
N VAL A 462 -5.83 48.58 129.79
CA VAL A 462 -5.67 47.20 130.29
C VAL A 462 -4.55 47.10 131.35
N MET A 463 -3.39 47.70 131.10
CA MET A 463 -2.29 47.70 132.08
C MET A 463 -2.64 48.48 133.34
N MET A 464 -3.29 49.64 133.21
CA MET A 464 -3.71 50.51 134.32
C MET A 464 -4.87 49.93 135.15
N MET A 465 -5.64 49.00 134.59
CA MET A 465 -6.66 48.27 135.35
C MET A 465 -6.05 47.02 136.02
N PHE A 466 -5.25 46.24 135.28
CA PHE A 466 -4.88 44.87 135.71
C PHE A 466 -3.43 44.66 136.17
N TYR A 467 -2.53 45.63 135.99
CA TYR A 467 -1.13 45.55 136.41
C TYR A 467 -0.75 46.66 137.44
N ASP A 468 -1.75 47.25 138.09
CA ASP A 468 -1.62 48.55 138.75
C ASP A 468 -1.13 48.51 140.22
N LYS A 469 -0.84 47.31 140.75
CA LYS A 469 -0.31 47.12 142.12
C LYS A 469 0.93 47.99 142.42
N HIS A 470 1.75 48.27 141.42
CA HIS A 470 2.98 49.04 141.55
C HIS A 470 2.76 50.55 141.77
N ALA A 471 1.52 51.02 141.58
CA ALA A 471 1.05 52.38 141.84
C ALA A 471 -0.13 52.37 142.84
N ASP A 472 -0.15 51.39 143.76
CA ASP A 472 -1.19 51.17 144.77
C ASP A 472 -2.64 51.17 144.20
N TRP A 473 -2.79 50.63 142.98
CA TRP A 473 -4.05 50.60 142.22
C TRP A 473 -4.67 51.98 141.95
N GLY A 474 -3.91 53.06 142.05
CA GLY A 474 -4.39 54.43 141.91
C GLY A 474 -5.03 54.73 140.55
N HIS A 475 -4.46 54.24 139.44
CA HIS A 475 -5.05 54.43 138.12
C HIS A 475 -6.36 53.63 137.98
N ALA A 476 -6.37 52.38 138.46
CA ALA A 476 -7.56 51.53 138.46
C ALA A 476 -8.70 52.16 139.28
N LEU A 477 -8.41 52.70 140.46
CA LEU A 477 -9.38 53.37 141.33
C LEU A 477 -9.91 54.68 140.73
N ASN A 478 -9.04 55.45 140.06
CA ASN A 478 -9.41 56.70 139.40
C ASN A 478 -10.31 56.48 138.17
N PHE A 479 -9.95 55.53 137.30
CA PHE A 479 -10.81 55.14 136.18
C PHE A 479 -12.14 54.55 136.68
N ALA A 480 -12.13 53.75 137.74
CA ALA A 480 -13.34 53.23 138.38
C ALA A 480 -14.23 54.32 139.01
N GLY A 481 -13.73 55.52 139.29
CA GLY A 481 -14.51 56.59 139.93
C GLY A 481 -14.98 56.25 141.36
N LEU A 482 -14.19 55.44 142.08
CA LEU A 482 -14.47 55.03 143.46
C LEU A 482 -14.07 56.10 144.48
N ASP A 483 -12.86 56.65 144.36
CA ASP A 483 -12.46 57.84 145.13
C ASP A 483 -13.24 59.05 144.60
N ARG A 484 -14.24 59.49 145.36
CA ARG A 484 -15.04 60.69 145.07
C ARG A 484 -14.64 61.89 145.92
N GLU A 485 -13.65 61.75 146.80
CA GLU A 485 -13.11 62.86 147.59
C GLU A 485 -12.11 63.64 146.73
N SER A 486 -11.16 62.95 146.11
CA SER A 486 -10.24 63.48 145.08
C SER A 486 -10.94 63.98 143.82
N VAL A 487 -10.22 64.72 142.97
CA VAL A 487 -10.69 65.07 141.61
C VAL A 487 -10.75 63.78 140.77
N VAL A 488 -11.89 63.49 140.15
CA VAL A 488 -12.03 62.34 139.23
C VAL A 488 -12.01 62.76 137.77
N LEU A 489 -11.63 61.85 136.89
CA LEU A 489 -11.88 62.01 135.45
C LEU A 489 -13.38 61.94 135.18
N GLN A 490 -14.04 63.07 134.92
CA GLN A 490 -15.40 63.13 134.36
C GLN A 490 -15.39 63.82 133.00
N TYR A 491 -14.75 64.99 132.90
CA TYR A 491 -14.47 65.67 131.64
C TYR A 491 -13.03 65.37 131.25
N ILE A 492 -12.82 64.61 130.16
CA ILE A 492 -11.51 64.07 129.80
C ILE A 492 -10.93 64.69 128.52
N GLY A 493 -9.62 64.96 128.58
CA GLY A 493 -8.73 65.17 127.44
C GLY A 493 -7.74 64.02 127.30
N VAL A 494 -7.37 63.67 126.06
CA VAL A 494 -6.37 62.65 125.77
C VAL A 494 -5.34 63.20 124.80
N ALA A 495 -4.08 63.23 125.24
CA ALA A 495 -2.95 63.71 124.47
C ALA A 495 -1.79 62.73 124.52
N THR A 496 -0.82 62.87 123.61
CA THR A 496 0.37 62.01 123.54
C THR A 496 1.64 62.83 123.45
N ARG A 497 2.76 62.25 123.93
CA ARG A 497 4.11 62.81 123.81
C ARG A 497 5.13 61.72 123.54
N LYS A 498 6.09 62.01 122.66
CA LYS A 498 7.28 61.20 122.46
C LYS A 498 8.32 61.54 123.53
N LEU A 499 8.86 60.53 124.19
CA LEU A 499 9.88 60.65 125.23
C LEU A 499 11.28 60.49 124.61
N ASP A 500 12.31 61.04 125.26
CA ASP A 500 13.69 61.02 124.74
C ASP A 500 14.24 59.60 124.59
N ARG A 501 13.70 58.66 125.37
CA ARG A 501 14.02 57.23 125.33
C ARG A 501 13.24 56.44 124.27
N GLY A 502 12.53 57.11 123.36
CA GLY A 502 11.82 56.51 122.22
C GLY A 502 10.44 55.93 122.52
N LEU A 503 10.03 55.85 123.78
CA LEU A 503 8.66 55.51 124.18
C LEU A 503 7.67 56.63 123.86
N MET A 504 6.39 56.30 123.78
CA MET A 504 5.28 57.25 123.67
C MET A 504 4.42 57.18 124.93
N ALA A 505 4.26 58.31 125.60
CA ALA A 505 3.33 58.51 126.70
C ALA A 505 1.95 58.93 126.13
N MET A 506 0.88 58.44 126.75
CA MET A 506 -0.50 58.91 126.56
C MET A 506 -1.02 59.42 127.89
N HIS A 507 -1.41 60.69 127.92
CA HIS A 507 -1.85 61.43 129.09
C HIS A 507 -3.39 61.53 129.10
N TYR A 508 -3.99 61.06 130.19
CA TYR A 508 -5.45 61.07 130.43
C TYR A 508 -5.78 62.14 131.47
N VAL A 509 -5.90 63.40 131.04
CA VAL A 509 -6.07 64.56 131.95
C VAL A 509 -7.54 64.97 132.02
N GLY A 510 -8.05 65.29 133.21
CA GLY A 510 -9.45 65.66 133.37
C GLY A 510 -9.81 66.30 134.71
N THR A 511 -11.09 66.64 134.85
CA THR A 511 -11.71 67.22 136.06
C THR A 511 -13.15 66.71 136.20
N ASP A 512 -13.79 66.99 137.33
CA ASP A 512 -15.19 66.63 137.59
C ASP A 512 -16.13 67.84 137.80
N ALA A 513 -17.44 67.59 137.74
CA ALA A 513 -18.47 68.60 137.92
C ALA A 513 -18.45 69.18 139.35
N LYS A 514 -18.21 68.34 140.37
CA LYS A 514 -18.01 68.75 141.78
C LYS A 514 -16.96 69.86 141.90
N THR A 515 -15.83 69.71 141.20
CA THR A 515 -14.69 70.62 141.18
C THR A 515 -15.03 71.90 140.42
N ILE A 516 -15.66 71.79 139.24
CA ILE A 516 -16.12 72.95 138.47
C ILE A 516 -17.15 73.77 139.27
N ASP A 517 -18.11 73.12 139.93
CA ASP A 517 -19.14 73.77 140.75
C ASP A 517 -18.58 74.37 142.05
N LEU A 518 -17.58 73.72 142.67
CA LEU A 518 -16.84 74.30 143.80
C LEU A 518 -16.17 75.62 143.39
N LEU A 519 -15.47 75.60 142.26
CA LEU A 519 -14.75 76.76 141.72
C LEU A 519 -15.71 77.89 141.29
N LYS A 520 -16.74 77.59 140.49
CA LYS A 520 -17.71 78.58 140.00
C LYS A 520 -18.63 79.11 141.11
N ASN A 521 -19.23 78.22 141.90
CA ASN A 521 -20.36 78.58 142.77
C ASN A 521 -19.95 78.93 144.21
N ARG A 522 -18.83 78.37 144.72
CA ARG A 522 -18.33 78.66 146.09
C ARG A 522 -17.10 79.57 146.11
N LEU A 523 -16.24 79.49 145.10
CA LEU A 523 -15.01 80.30 145.00
C LEU A 523 -15.09 81.43 143.95
N HIS A 524 -16.22 81.54 143.25
CA HIS A 524 -16.52 82.60 142.28
C HIS A 524 -15.46 82.80 141.17
N GLN A 525 -14.86 81.69 140.70
CA GLN A 525 -13.84 81.71 139.65
C GLN A 525 -14.42 81.52 138.23
N ASP A 526 -13.82 82.18 137.25
CA ASP A 526 -14.10 81.98 135.82
C ASP A 526 -13.47 80.68 135.30
N VAL A 527 -14.24 79.58 135.36
CA VAL A 527 -13.82 78.27 134.85
C VAL A 527 -14.36 78.05 133.43
N LYS A 528 -13.44 77.99 132.47
CA LYS A 528 -13.69 78.09 131.02
C LYS A 528 -13.99 76.75 130.32
N VAL A 529 -14.38 75.74 131.08
CA VAL A 529 -14.76 74.40 130.58
C VAL A 529 -16.28 74.32 130.46
N ASP A 530 -16.79 73.98 129.27
CA ASP A 530 -18.20 73.58 129.09
C ASP A 530 -18.42 72.20 129.74
N THR A 531 -19.51 72.03 130.48
CA THR A 531 -19.88 70.77 131.14
C THR A 531 -20.75 69.85 130.28
N LYS A 532 -21.06 70.24 129.04
CA LYS A 532 -21.76 69.39 128.07
C LYS A 532 -20.82 68.37 127.43
N ASN A 533 -21.33 67.15 127.22
CA ASN A 533 -20.74 66.24 126.25
C ASN A 533 -20.92 66.82 124.84
N ASN A 534 -19.81 66.99 124.11
CA ASN A 534 -19.82 67.56 122.75
C ASN A 534 -19.42 66.55 121.65
N VAL A 535 -19.39 65.25 121.97
CA VAL A 535 -19.11 64.14 121.03
C VAL A 535 -20.19 63.04 121.14
N PRO A 536 -20.67 62.42 120.04
CA PRO A 536 -21.71 61.38 120.09
C PRO A 536 -21.33 60.16 120.94
N SER A 537 -22.31 59.56 121.62
CA SER A 537 -22.10 58.33 122.41
C SER A 537 -21.67 57.16 121.52
N ILE A 538 -20.97 56.18 122.09
CA ILE A 538 -20.57 54.98 121.34
C ILE A 538 -21.78 54.19 120.81
N GLU A 539 -22.89 54.16 121.57
CA GLU A 539 -24.11 53.46 121.14
C GLU A 539 -24.72 54.14 119.89
N ASP A 540 -24.69 55.47 119.83
CA ASP A 540 -25.13 56.24 118.66
C ASP A 540 -24.17 56.07 117.47
N GLN A 541 -22.86 56.00 117.72
CA GLN A 541 -21.86 55.69 116.69
C GLN A 541 -22.06 54.27 116.12
N ILE A 542 -22.36 53.27 116.94
CA ILE A 542 -22.67 51.91 116.50
C ILE A 542 -23.96 51.87 115.69
N LYS A 543 -25.05 52.52 116.15
CA LYS A 543 -26.31 52.66 115.39
C LYS A 543 -26.09 53.35 114.04
N ALA A 544 -25.28 54.40 114.01
CA ALA A 544 -24.91 55.10 112.77
C ALA A 544 -24.12 54.19 111.82
N ALA A 545 -23.11 53.46 112.32
CA ALA A 545 -22.32 52.53 111.51
C ALA A 545 -23.17 51.37 110.96
N GLN A 546 -24.11 50.82 111.74
CA GLN A 546 -25.09 49.83 111.25
C GLN A 546 -25.96 50.38 110.12
N LYS A 547 -26.46 51.61 110.24
CA LYS A 547 -27.24 52.29 109.20
C LYS A 547 -26.41 52.53 107.93
N SER A 548 -25.17 52.98 108.08
CA SER A 548 -24.24 53.18 106.95
C SER A 548 -23.88 51.87 106.25
N LEU A 549 -23.70 50.77 107.00
CA LEU A 549 -23.47 49.44 106.44
C LEU A 549 -24.66 48.96 105.61
N ALA A 550 -25.88 49.11 106.12
CA ALA A 550 -27.10 48.77 105.37
C ALA A 550 -27.23 49.59 104.07
N GLN A 551 -26.98 50.90 104.13
CA GLN A 551 -26.99 51.79 102.96
C GLN A 551 -25.90 51.42 101.93
N ALA A 552 -24.70 51.06 102.39
CA ALA A 552 -23.62 50.60 101.52
C ALA A 552 -23.95 49.24 100.87
N GLN A 553 -24.60 48.33 101.60
CA GLN A 553 -25.04 47.03 101.08
C GLN A 553 -26.10 47.18 99.98
N THR A 554 -27.12 48.04 100.19
CA THR A 554 -28.10 48.37 99.13
C THR A 554 -27.42 48.98 97.91
N SER A 555 -26.48 49.92 98.11
CA SER A 555 -25.73 50.56 97.03
C SER A 555 -24.89 49.57 96.22
N PHE A 556 -24.22 48.63 96.91
CA PHE A 556 -23.44 47.56 96.28
C PHE A 556 -24.32 46.62 95.45
N THR A 557 -25.44 46.16 96.00
CA THR A 557 -26.36 45.27 95.27
C THR A 557 -26.93 45.94 94.01
N ALA A 558 -27.30 47.22 94.11
CA ALA A 558 -27.78 47.99 92.95
C ALA A 558 -26.69 48.18 91.88
N ALA A 559 -25.48 48.60 92.28
CA ALA A 559 -24.36 48.78 91.35
C ALA A 559 -23.91 47.46 90.69
N LYS A 560 -23.94 46.34 91.43
CA LYS A 560 -23.66 45.01 90.89
C LYS A 560 -24.67 44.63 89.80
N GLY A 561 -25.97 44.72 90.08
CA GLY A 561 -27.01 44.37 89.11
C GLY A 561 -27.01 45.28 87.88
N ALA A 562 -26.71 46.57 88.05
CA ALA A 562 -26.54 47.50 86.95
C ALA A 562 -25.36 47.10 86.04
N ASN A 563 -24.21 46.75 86.63
CA ASN A 563 -23.02 46.31 85.90
C ASN A 563 -23.23 44.97 85.19
N GLU A 564 -23.87 43.98 85.83
CA GLU A 564 -24.20 42.71 85.19
C GLU A 564 -25.10 42.91 83.95
N ALA A 565 -26.06 43.83 84.02
CA ALA A 565 -26.94 44.17 82.90
C ALA A 565 -26.25 44.94 81.76
N THR A 566 -25.28 45.82 82.05
CA THR A 566 -24.54 46.57 81.01
C THR A 566 -23.46 45.72 80.35
N GLN A 567 -22.75 44.87 81.11
CA GLN A 567 -21.80 43.91 80.54
C GLN A 567 -22.51 42.91 79.61
N ALA A 568 -23.72 42.45 79.97
CA ALA A 568 -24.54 41.61 79.09
C ALA A 568 -24.93 42.35 77.78
N LYS A 569 -25.28 43.64 77.85
CA LYS A 569 -25.54 44.47 76.66
C LYS A 569 -24.29 44.70 75.80
N LYS A 570 -23.11 44.89 76.41
CA LYS A 570 -21.82 45.00 75.73
C LYS A 570 -21.51 43.72 74.93
N ALA A 571 -21.70 42.56 75.55
CA ALA A 571 -21.53 41.26 74.88
C ALA A 571 -22.54 41.07 73.72
N GLN A 572 -23.81 41.41 73.91
CA GLN A 572 -24.82 41.35 72.84
C GLN A 572 -24.47 42.28 71.67
N ALA A 573 -24.05 43.51 71.95
CA ALA A 573 -23.64 44.48 70.93
C ALA A 573 -22.43 43.96 70.12
N GLN A 574 -21.44 43.37 70.78
CA GLN A 574 -20.27 42.77 70.13
C GLN A 574 -20.67 41.69 69.12
N THR A 575 -21.56 40.76 69.50
CA THR A 575 -22.06 39.73 68.58
C THR A 575 -22.73 40.35 67.36
N THR A 576 -23.64 41.31 67.55
CA THR A 576 -24.34 41.95 66.42
C THR A 576 -23.40 42.76 65.52
N TYR A 577 -22.29 43.29 66.05
CA TYR A 577 -21.27 43.97 65.26
C TYR A 577 -20.45 42.99 64.42
N GLU A 578 -19.97 41.87 64.98
CA GLU A 578 -19.23 40.86 64.21
C GLU A 578 -20.12 40.18 63.16
N GLU A 579 -21.41 39.98 63.43
CA GLU A 579 -22.41 39.53 62.44
C GLU A 579 -22.54 40.53 61.29
N ALA A 580 -22.82 41.81 61.57
CA ALA A 580 -22.97 42.86 60.56
C ALA A 580 -21.68 43.05 59.72
N LYS A 581 -20.51 43.00 60.37
CA LYS A 581 -19.20 43.00 59.73
C LYS A 581 -19.03 41.80 58.79
N SER A 582 -19.38 40.59 59.22
CA SER A 582 -19.32 39.40 58.35
C SER A 582 -20.29 39.47 57.16
N PHE A 583 -21.45 40.14 57.29
CA PHE A 583 -22.33 40.40 56.16
C PHE A 583 -21.73 41.42 55.17
N ALA A 584 -21.10 42.49 55.66
CA ALA A 584 -20.41 43.46 54.82
C ALA A 584 -19.22 42.84 54.05
N GLU A 585 -18.40 42.03 54.72
CA GLU A 585 -17.29 41.28 54.10
C GLU A 585 -17.79 40.35 52.97
N LYS A 586 -18.92 39.64 53.20
CA LYS A 586 -19.57 38.79 52.18
C LYS A 586 -20.11 39.60 51.01
N ALA A 587 -20.77 40.73 51.25
CA ALA A 587 -21.29 41.60 50.19
C ALA A 587 -20.15 42.15 49.32
N VAL A 588 -19.03 42.56 49.93
CA VAL A 588 -17.83 43.03 49.21
C VAL A 588 -17.23 41.91 48.33
N ALA A 589 -17.13 40.69 48.86
CA ALA A 589 -16.66 39.53 48.10
C ALA A 589 -17.59 39.16 46.93
N GLN A 590 -18.92 39.20 47.14
CA GLN A 590 -19.92 38.95 46.10
C GLN A 590 -19.86 40.01 44.99
N ARG A 591 -19.72 41.29 45.34
CA ARG A 591 -19.51 42.37 44.36
C ARG A 591 -18.24 42.13 43.55
N ALA A 592 -17.14 41.74 44.19
CA ALA A 592 -15.88 41.44 43.51
C ALA A 592 -15.99 40.24 42.56
N ALA A 593 -16.75 39.20 42.90
CA ALA A 593 -16.98 38.05 42.02
C ALA A 593 -17.76 38.42 40.74
N ILE A 594 -18.81 39.24 40.87
CA ILE A 594 -19.57 39.77 39.72
C ILE A 594 -18.68 40.69 38.87
N GLN A 595 -17.91 41.57 39.53
CA GLN A 595 -16.98 42.49 38.88
C GLN A 595 -15.88 41.75 38.09
N ASN A 596 -15.37 40.62 38.61
CA ASN A 596 -14.34 39.81 37.96
C ASN A 596 -14.87 38.82 36.90
N THR A 597 -16.18 38.70 36.73
CA THR A 597 -16.76 37.90 35.62
C THR A 597 -16.41 38.56 34.29
N ALA A 598 -15.85 37.80 33.35
CA ALA A 598 -15.44 38.31 32.03
C ALA A 598 -16.65 38.72 31.16
N LEU A 599 -16.47 39.77 30.36
CA LEU A 599 -17.44 40.18 29.34
C LEU A 599 -17.48 39.16 28.20
N LYS A 600 -18.67 38.75 27.78
CA LYS A 600 -18.87 37.76 26.70
C LYS A 600 -18.99 38.39 25.31
N THR A 601 -19.42 39.64 25.24
CA THR A 601 -19.65 40.36 23.98
C THR A 601 -18.42 40.37 23.05
N PRO A 602 -17.18 40.66 23.53
CA PRO A 602 -16.02 40.73 22.63
C PRO A 602 -15.67 39.40 21.94
N GLU A 603 -15.90 38.26 22.61
CA GLU A 603 -15.69 36.94 22.00
C GLU A 603 -16.73 36.66 20.91
N ALA A 604 -17.99 36.98 21.18
CA ALA A 604 -19.08 36.80 20.21
C ALA A 604 -18.97 37.76 19.00
N GLU A 605 -18.47 38.98 19.19
CA GLU A 605 -18.17 39.91 18.09
C GLU A 605 -17.01 39.40 17.21
N LEU A 606 -15.99 38.78 17.82
CA LEU A 606 -14.91 38.12 17.08
C LEU A 606 -15.40 36.91 16.28
N LYS A 607 -16.25 36.05 16.88
CA LYS A 607 -16.89 34.92 16.16
C LYS A 607 -17.75 35.38 14.99
N LEU A 608 -18.52 36.45 15.16
CA LEU A 608 -19.34 37.00 14.08
C LEU A 608 -18.48 37.49 12.92
N ALA A 609 -17.43 38.27 13.20
CA ALA A 609 -16.51 38.74 12.17
C ALA A 609 -15.80 37.58 11.42
N GLN A 610 -15.50 36.48 12.11
CA GLN A 610 -14.95 35.26 11.49
C GLN A 610 -15.97 34.57 10.58
N ALA A 611 -17.23 34.44 11.02
CA ALA A 611 -18.30 33.83 10.23
C ALA A 611 -18.64 34.69 8.98
N GLU A 612 -18.66 36.01 9.10
CA GLU A 612 -18.90 36.94 7.98
C GLU A 612 -17.76 36.91 6.95
N ALA A 613 -16.50 36.75 7.39
CA ALA A 613 -15.36 36.57 6.51
C ALA A 613 -15.42 35.23 5.74
N GLU A 614 -15.74 34.13 6.41
CA GLU A 614 -15.84 32.81 5.77
C GLU A 614 -17.07 32.72 4.83
N LEU A 615 -18.18 33.41 5.16
CA LEU A 615 -19.32 33.59 4.25
C LEU A 615 -18.92 34.36 2.97
N THR A 616 -18.15 35.44 3.11
CA THR A 616 -17.66 36.24 1.98
C THR A 616 -16.77 35.40 1.06
N LYS A 617 -15.91 34.56 1.63
CA LYS A 617 -15.09 33.58 0.90
C LYS A 617 -15.95 32.51 0.21
N ALA A 618 -16.89 31.90 0.91
CA ALA A 618 -17.74 30.83 0.36
C ALA A 618 -18.66 31.32 -0.77
N ASP A 619 -19.13 32.58 -0.72
CA ASP A 619 -19.86 33.21 -1.83
C ASP A 619 -18.97 33.40 -3.07
N SER A 620 -17.72 33.84 -2.89
CA SER A 620 -16.74 33.95 -3.97
C SER A 620 -16.38 32.58 -4.58
N GLU A 621 -16.12 31.58 -3.74
CA GLU A 621 -15.85 30.20 -4.17
C GLU A 621 -17.03 29.60 -4.94
N ASN A 622 -18.27 29.80 -4.47
CA ASN A 622 -19.46 29.36 -5.18
C ASN A 622 -19.63 30.08 -6.52
N LYS A 623 -19.48 31.41 -6.58
CA LYS A 623 -19.55 32.17 -7.84
C LYS A 623 -18.54 31.67 -8.86
N ASN A 624 -17.29 31.43 -8.44
CA ASN A 624 -16.24 30.89 -9.29
C ASN A 624 -16.55 29.44 -9.75
N ALA A 625 -17.06 28.59 -8.86
CA ALA A 625 -17.42 27.21 -9.21
C ALA A 625 -18.63 27.12 -10.17
N GLN A 626 -19.65 27.96 -9.99
CA GLN A 626 -20.79 28.04 -10.91
C GLN A 626 -20.38 28.60 -12.28
N ALA A 627 -19.48 29.58 -12.33
CA ALA A 627 -18.90 30.07 -13.58
C ALA A 627 -18.09 28.98 -14.31
N GLY A 628 -17.28 28.20 -13.57
CA GLY A 628 -16.57 27.04 -14.11
C GLY A 628 -17.51 25.95 -14.66
N LEU A 629 -18.62 25.68 -13.98
CA LEU A 629 -19.64 24.73 -14.43
C LEU A 629 -20.36 25.21 -15.71
N ALA A 630 -20.67 26.51 -15.81
CA ALA A 630 -21.24 27.10 -17.02
C ALA A 630 -20.27 27.03 -18.21
N GLN A 631 -18.99 27.35 -18.00
CA GLN A 631 -17.94 27.28 -19.02
C GLN A 631 -17.70 25.84 -19.50
N LEU A 632 -17.69 24.87 -18.59
CA LEU A 632 -17.61 23.44 -18.92
C LEU A 632 -18.80 22.98 -19.78
N ASN A 633 -20.02 23.39 -19.44
CA ASN A 633 -21.21 23.00 -20.22
C ASN A 633 -21.12 23.52 -21.67
N ALA A 634 -20.61 24.74 -21.86
CA ALA A 634 -20.34 25.29 -23.19
C ALA A 634 -19.25 24.52 -23.96
N ASP A 635 -18.13 24.17 -23.30
CA ASP A 635 -17.04 23.36 -23.87
C ASP A 635 -17.50 21.95 -24.28
N VAL A 636 -18.28 21.27 -23.43
CA VAL A 636 -18.87 19.95 -23.73
C VAL A 636 -19.82 20.04 -24.94
N GLN A 637 -20.63 21.08 -25.07
CA GLN A 637 -21.47 21.27 -26.26
C GLN A 637 -20.67 21.57 -27.53
N ALA A 638 -19.59 22.36 -27.43
CA ALA A 638 -18.70 22.63 -28.55
C ALA A 638 -18.00 21.34 -29.04
N LYS A 639 -17.42 20.57 -28.11
CA LYS A 639 -16.76 19.29 -28.41
C LYS A 639 -17.70 18.26 -29.01
N ARG A 640 -18.96 18.16 -28.54
CA ARG A 640 -19.99 17.30 -29.15
C ARG A 640 -20.25 17.66 -30.62
N LYS A 641 -20.38 18.96 -30.96
CA LYS A 641 -20.58 19.38 -32.35
C LYS A 641 -19.38 19.04 -33.25
N VAL A 642 -18.15 19.18 -32.73
CA VAL A 642 -16.93 18.81 -33.46
C VAL A 642 -16.82 17.29 -33.67
N LEU A 643 -17.26 16.49 -32.70
CA LEU A 643 -17.31 15.02 -32.82
C LEU A 643 -18.35 14.55 -33.86
N GLU A 644 -19.56 15.11 -33.87
CA GLU A 644 -20.57 14.71 -34.87
C GLU A 644 -20.13 15.08 -36.30
N ALA A 645 -19.55 16.27 -36.51
CA ALA A 645 -18.98 16.67 -37.80
C ALA A 645 -17.83 15.74 -38.27
N ALA A 646 -17.07 15.14 -37.33
CA ALA A 646 -16.07 14.13 -37.66
C ALA A 646 -16.73 12.79 -38.10
N LYS A 647 -17.82 12.38 -37.45
CA LYS A 647 -18.59 11.16 -37.82
C LYS A 647 -19.27 11.29 -39.17
N GLU A 648 -19.88 12.44 -39.46
CA GLU A 648 -20.47 12.75 -40.78
C GLU A 648 -19.41 12.60 -41.89
N LYS A 649 -18.21 13.14 -41.66
CA LYS A 649 -17.09 13.04 -42.61
C LYS A 649 -16.53 11.63 -42.75
N LEU A 650 -16.55 10.82 -41.70
CA LEU A 650 -16.23 9.39 -41.80
C LEU A 650 -17.25 8.64 -42.67
N ALA A 651 -18.56 8.90 -42.47
CA ALA A 651 -19.61 8.27 -43.27
C ALA A 651 -19.51 8.65 -44.77
N GLU A 652 -19.21 9.91 -45.08
CA GLU A 652 -18.89 10.38 -46.44
C GLU A 652 -17.76 9.54 -47.08
N LYS A 653 -16.64 9.36 -46.36
CA LYS A 653 -15.48 8.60 -46.86
C LYS A 653 -15.76 7.10 -47.02
N GLN A 654 -16.58 6.52 -46.15
CA GLN A 654 -16.99 5.12 -46.26
C GLN A 654 -17.89 4.89 -47.51
N ALA A 655 -18.80 5.81 -47.83
CA ALA A 655 -19.62 5.74 -49.05
C ALA A 655 -18.81 5.94 -50.35
N GLU A 656 -17.82 6.85 -50.34
CA GLU A 656 -16.86 6.98 -51.44
C GLU A 656 -16.06 5.68 -51.67
N ARG A 657 -15.67 4.98 -50.59
CA ARG A 657 -14.95 3.70 -50.67
C ARG A 657 -15.79 2.59 -51.29
N GLU A 658 -17.07 2.51 -50.93
CA GLU A 658 -18.01 1.53 -51.49
C GLU A 658 -18.20 1.74 -53.00
N THR A 659 -18.42 2.99 -53.43
CA THR A 659 -18.53 3.38 -54.84
C THR A 659 -17.29 3.00 -55.66
N LEU A 660 -16.09 3.20 -55.11
CA LEU A 660 -14.82 2.84 -55.78
C LEU A 660 -14.62 1.31 -55.86
N ASN A 661 -15.11 0.55 -54.87
CA ASN A 661 -15.05 -0.91 -54.90
C ASN A 661 -16.00 -1.50 -55.97
N GLU A 662 -17.21 -0.94 -56.14
CA GLU A 662 -18.11 -1.32 -57.23
C GLU A 662 -17.48 -1.05 -58.61
N ALA A 663 -16.85 0.11 -58.79
CA ALA A 663 -16.15 0.46 -60.03
C ALA A 663 -15.00 -0.52 -60.35
N LEU A 664 -14.21 -0.93 -59.34
CA LEU A 664 -13.16 -1.93 -59.50
C LEU A 664 -13.72 -3.30 -59.91
N MET A 665 -14.86 -3.71 -59.35
CA MET A 665 -15.54 -4.96 -59.72
C MET A 665 -16.10 -4.91 -61.15
N ALA A 666 -16.60 -3.76 -61.60
CA ALA A 666 -17.02 -3.55 -62.98
C ALA A 666 -15.86 -3.69 -63.98
N GLU A 667 -14.73 -3.01 -63.76
CA GLU A 667 -13.57 -3.08 -64.65
C GLU A 667 -12.92 -4.48 -64.67
N LYS A 668 -12.90 -5.20 -63.54
CA LYS A 668 -12.52 -6.64 -63.48
C LYS A 668 -13.44 -7.52 -64.32
N THR A 669 -14.75 -7.25 -64.30
CA THR A 669 -15.74 -7.99 -65.10
C THR A 669 -15.55 -7.74 -66.61
N VAL A 670 -15.18 -6.51 -67.01
CA VAL A 670 -14.85 -6.20 -68.40
C VAL A 670 -13.55 -6.89 -68.83
N LEU A 671 -12.53 -6.96 -67.96
CA LEU A 671 -11.28 -7.67 -68.23
C LEU A 671 -11.51 -9.15 -68.55
N ALA A 672 -12.29 -9.86 -67.73
CA ALA A 672 -12.60 -11.27 -67.94
C ALA A 672 -13.26 -11.54 -69.31
N ARG A 673 -14.17 -10.66 -69.76
CA ARG A 673 -14.77 -10.74 -71.11
C ARG A 673 -13.73 -10.57 -72.22
N LYS A 674 -12.82 -9.61 -72.08
CA LYS A 674 -11.77 -9.34 -73.08
C LYS A 674 -10.74 -10.47 -73.16
N GLN A 675 -10.41 -11.10 -72.04
CA GLN A 675 -9.55 -12.29 -72.02
C GLN A 675 -10.22 -13.49 -72.72
N ALA A 676 -11.53 -13.71 -72.53
CA ALA A 676 -12.28 -14.74 -73.25
C ALA A 676 -12.39 -14.47 -74.77
N GLU A 677 -12.57 -13.21 -75.16
CA GLU A 677 -12.58 -12.77 -76.57
C GLU A 677 -11.22 -13.03 -77.24
N LEU A 678 -10.11 -12.76 -76.54
CA LEU A 678 -8.77 -13.09 -77.00
C LEU A 678 -8.58 -14.59 -77.26
N VAL A 679 -8.98 -15.46 -76.33
CA VAL A 679 -8.90 -16.92 -76.51
C VAL A 679 -9.62 -17.36 -77.79
N ARG A 680 -10.82 -16.83 -78.04
CA ARG A 680 -11.59 -17.12 -79.27
C ARG A 680 -10.88 -16.67 -80.55
N THR A 681 -10.19 -15.53 -80.55
CA THR A 681 -9.45 -15.10 -81.75
C THR A 681 -8.26 -16.01 -82.09
N LYS A 682 -7.58 -16.57 -81.09
CA LYS A 682 -6.45 -17.52 -81.31
C LYS A 682 -6.91 -18.84 -81.92
N GLU A 683 -8.09 -19.32 -81.51
CA GLU A 683 -8.74 -20.50 -82.11
C GLU A 683 -9.11 -20.25 -83.58
N VAL A 684 -9.63 -19.06 -83.91
CA VAL A 684 -9.95 -18.67 -85.30
C VAL A 684 -8.70 -18.65 -86.19
N VAL A 685 -7.59 -18.03 -85.75
CA VAL A 685 -6.30 -18.06 -86.47
C VAL A 685 -5.84 -19.50 -86.73
N THR A 686 -5.89 -20.36 -85.72
CA THR A 686 -5.50 -21.78 -85.81
C THR A 686 -6.31 -22.54 -86.86
N ASN A 687 -7.59 -22.20 -87.05
CA ASN A 687 -8.45 -22.84 -88.04
C ASN A 687 -8.20 -22.33 -89.47
N HIS A 688 -7.90 -21.03 -89.66
CA HIS A 688 -7.53 -20.51 -90.99
C HIS A 688 -6.16 -21.03 -91.48
N GLN A 689 -5.20 -21.30 -90.57
CA GLN A 689 -3.93 -21.96 -90.92
C GLN A 689 -4.17 -23.34 -91.56
N LYS A 690 -4.99 -24.19 -90.94
CA LYS A 690 -5.35 -25.52 -91.47
C LYS A 690 -6.11 -25.44 -92.80
N ALA A 691 -6.92 -24.41 -92.99
CA ALA A 691 -7.64 -24.19 -94.25
C ALA A 691 -6.66 -23.85 -95.40
N LEU A 692 -5.63 -23.04 -95.13
CA LEU A 692 -4.60 -22.69 -96.11
C LEU A 692 -3.75 -23.92 -96.51
N GLU A 693 -3.32 -24.74 -95.57
CA GLU A 693 -2.61 -26.01 -95.85
C GLU A 693 -3.43 -26.94 -96.75
N LYS A 694 -4.75 -27.04 -96.50
CA LYS A 694 -5.63 -27.85 -97.36
C LYS A 694 -5.81 -27.24 -98.75
N ALA A 695 -5.97 -25.91 -98.86
CA ALA A 695 -6.12 -25.24 -100.15
C ALA A 695 -4.86 -25.35 -101.02
N GLN A 696 -3.68 -25.28 -100.39
CA GLN A 696 -2.40 -25.64 -101.01
C GLN A 696 -2.41 -27.11 -101.49
N LYS A 697 -2.80 -28.06 -100.62
CA LYS A 697 -2.78 -29.50 -100.95
C LYS A 697 -3.67 -29.88 -102.14
N ASP A 698 -4.82 -29.23 -102.30
CA ASP A 698 -5.70 -29.46 -103.45
C ASP A 698 -5.11 -28.94 -104.78
N LEU A 699 -4.25 -27.92 -104.75
CA LEU A 699 -3.69 -27.26 -105.96
C LEU A 699 -2.60 -28.08 -106.66
N LYS A 700 -1.81 -28.85 -105.89
CA LYS A 700 -1.03 -30.03 -106.32
C LYS A 700 -1.74 -30.88 -107.38
N ALA A 701 -2.70 -31.68 -106.93
CA ALA A 701 -3.26 -32.76 -107.73
C ALA A 701 -3.91 -32.28 -109.04
N SER A 702 -4.55 -31.09 -109.04
CA SER A 702 -5.10 -30.51 -110.27
C SER A 702 -4.03 -30.20 -111.32
N LYS A 703 -2.86 -29.66 -110.92
CA LYS A 703 -1.80 -29.31 -111.89
C LYS A 703 -1.08 -30.54 -112.44
N GLU A 704 -0.77 -31.53 -111.60
CA GLU A 704 -0.13 -32.77 -112.04
C GLU A 704 -1.00 -33.55 -113.04
N ARG A 705 -2.33 -33.49 -112.92
CA ARG A 705 -3.26 -34.16 -113.84
C ARG A 705 -3.35 -33.49 -115.22
N VAL A 706 -3.21 -32.16 -115.31
CA VAL A 706 -3.13 -31.45 -116.62
C VAL A 706 -1.95 -31.98 -117.44
N GLU A 707 -0.79 -32.12 -116.80
CA GLU A 707 0.45 -32.48 -117.49
C GLU A 707 0.44 -33.92 -118.01
N ILE A 708 -0.26 -34.85 -117.35
CA ILE A 708 -0.42 -36.23 -117.83
C ILE A 708 -1.26 -36.25 -119.12
N LEU A 709 -2.43 -35.57 -119.11
CA LEU A 709 -3.34 -35.56 -120.26
C LEU A 709 -2.75 -34.87 -121.49
N GLN A 710 -1.89 -33.87 -121.31
CA GLN A 710 -1.26 -33.17 -122.44
C GLN A 710 -0.16 -33.97 -123.17
N ASN A 711 0.40 -35.04 -122.57
CA ASN A 711 1.55 -35.76 -123.12
C ASN A 711 1.25 -37.22 -123.53
N ALA A 712 0.00 -37.69 -123.37
CA ALA A 712 -0.37 -39.10 -123.58
C ALA A 712 0.06 -39.71 -124.95
N PRO A 713 -0.06 -39.02 -126.11
CA PRO A 713 0.32 -39.60 -127.40
C PRO A 713 1.81 -39.96 -127.51
N GLU A 714 2.69 -39.13 -126.93
CA GLU A 714 4.15 -39.34 -126.98
C GLU A 714 4.61 -40.44 -126.00
N ILE A 715 3.84 -40.68 -124.94
CA ILE A 715 4.06 -41.78 -123.98
C ILE A 715 3.74 -43.13 -124.62
N LEU A 716 2.69 -43.20 -125.45
CA LEU A 716 2.29 -44.43 -126.15
C LEU A 716 3.32 -44.88 -127.20
N GLU A 717 3.89 -43.97 -127.97
CA GLU A 717 4.94 -44.29 -128.96
C GLU A 717 6.18 -44.91 -128.31
N LYS A 718 6.63 -44.33 -127.19
CA LYS A 718 7.78 -44.83 -126.42
C LYS A 718 7.52 -46.24 -125.87
N ALA A 719 6.30 -46.53 -125.41
CA ALA A 719 5.91 -47.87 -124.96
C ALA A 719 5.91 -48.91 -126.10
N LYS A 720 5.41 -48.54 -127.28
CA LYS A 720 5.39 -49.44 -128.46
C LYS A 720 6.79 -49.72 -129.01
N THR A 721 7.66 -48.72 -129.02
CA THR A 721 9.07 -48.89 -129.39
C THR A 721 9.78 -49.89 -128.46
N ALA A 722 9.59 -49.78 -127.15
CA ALA A 722 10.19 -50.69 -126.17
C ALA A 722 9.74 -52.15 -126.35
N LEU A 723 8.48 -52.38 -126.73
CA LEU A 723 7.96 -53.73 -126.97
C LEU A 723 8.61 -54.42 -128.18
N ALA A 724 8.92 -53.67 -129.24
CA ALA A 724 9.58 -54.22 -130.42
C ALA A 724 10.97 -54.78 -130.09
N SER A 725 11.82 -53.99 -129.43
CA SER A 725 13.18 -54.43 -129.05
C SER A 725 13.18 -55.60 -128.07
N ALA A 726 12.25 -55.66 -127.11
CA ALA A 726 12.14 -56.79 -126.20
C ALA A 726 11.75 -58.11 -126.94
N GLN A 727 10.89 -58.00 -127.96
CA GLN A 727 10.45 -59.13 -128.76
C GLN A 727 11.57 -59.69 -129.68
N GLU A 728 12.50 -58.83 -130.11
CA GLU A 728 13.68 -59.16 -130.91
C GLU A 728 14.72 -59.94 -130.09
N VAL A 729 15.07 -59.44 -128.89
CA VAL A 729 16.00 -60.13 -127.95
C VAL A 729 15.51 -61.53 -127.58
N LEU A 730 14.20 -61.72 -127.40
CA LEU A 730 13.63 -63.05 -127.11
C LEU A 730 13.87 -64.07 -128.25
N ASN A 731 13.89 -63.62 -129.51
CA ASN A 731 14.15 -64.51 -130.64
C ASN A 731 15.64 -64.92 -130.70
N GLU A 732 16.58 -63.99 -130.46
CA GLU A 732 18.01 -64.32 -130.38
C GLU A 732 18.30 -65.40 -129.33
N LYS A 733 17.73 -65.24 -128.12
CA LYS A 733 17.94 -66.20 -127.03
C LYS A 733 17.39 -67.59 -127.34
N LYS A 734 16.28 -67.68 -128.10
CA LYS A 734 15.72 -68.97 -128.54
C LYS A 734 16.62 -69.68 -129.56
N SER A 735 17.15 -68.98 -130.56
CA SER A 735 18.11 -69.59 -131.50
C SER A 735 19.44 -69.97 -130.82
N ALA A 736 19.90 -69.22 -129.80
CA ALA A 736 21.07 -69.60 -129.02
C ALA A 736 20.88 -70.92 -128.25
N LEU A 737 19.68 -71.16 -127.72
CA LEU A 737 19.31 -72.41 -127.04
C LEU A 737 19.31 -73.62 -127.99
N GLU A 738 18.72 -73.50 -129.19
CA GLU A 738 18.73 -74.57 -130.19
C GLU A 738 20.17 -74.99 -130.58
N VAL A 739 21.07 -74.00 -130.74
CA VAL A 739 22.50 -74.25 -131.04
C VAL A 739 23.22 -74.95 -129.88
N ALA A 740 22.87 -74.67 -128.63
CA ALA A 740 23.43 -75.37 -127.47
C ALA A 740 22.93 -76.84 -127.41
N GLN A 741 21.64 -77.06 -127.62
CA GLN A 741 21.03 -78.40 -127.64
C GLN A 741 21.60 -79.29 -128.76
N ALA A 742 21.79 -78.75 -129.96
CA ALA A 742 22.40 -79.48 -131.07
C ALA A 742 23.85 -79.92 -130.79
N LYS A 743 24.64 -79.10 -130.08
CA LYS A 743 26.00 -79.45 -129.65
C LYS A 743 26.02 -80.52 -128.56
N LEU A 744 25.03 -80.53 -127.68
CA LEU A 744 24.89 -81.54 -126.62
C LEU A 744 24.61 -82.95 -127.21
N GLU A 745 23.70 -83.04 -128.17
CA GLU A 745 23.48 -84.29 -128.93
C GLU A 745 24.76 -84.75 -129.64
N GLY A 746 25.48 -83.83 -130.29
CA GLY A 746 26.76 -84.11 -130.93
C GLY A 746 27.81 -84.69 -129.98
N ALA A 747 27.93 -84.15 -128.76
CA ALA A 747 28.85 -84.66 -127.73
C ALA A 747 28.49 -86.08 -127.28
N LYS A 748 27.20 -86.35 -127.02
CA LYS A 748 26.69 -87.68 -126.63
C LYS A 748 26.88 -88.73 -127.74
N ALA A 749 26.73 -88.34 -129.00
CA ALA A 749 27.01 -89.21 -130.14
C ALA A 749 28.51 -89.58 -130.28
N VAL A 750 29.43 -88.72 -129.85
CA VAL A 750 30.88 -89.03 -129.81
C VAL A 750 31.23 -89.94 -128.65
N GLN A 751 30.73 -89.64 -127.44
CA GLN A 751 30.90 -90.47 -126.23
C GLN A 751 30.55 -91.95 -126.49
N SER A 752 29.37 -92.20 -127.08
CA SER A 752 28.89 -93.54 -127.40
C SER A 752 29.83 -94.33 -128.33
N LYS A 753 30.45 -93.66 -129.33
CA LYS A 753 31.41 -94.28 -130.26
C LYS A 753 32.74 -94.64 -129.59
N VAL A 754 33.25 -93.78 -128.71
CA VAL A 754 34.52 -94.02 -128.00
C VAL A 754 34.38 -95.21 -127.04
N VAL A 755 33.27 -95.29 -126.30
CA VAL A 755 32.94 -96.42 -125.41
C VAL A 755 32.80 -97.73 -126.19
N ALA A 756 32.24 -97.71 -127.41
CA ALA A 756 32.14 -98.88 -128.26
C ALA A 756 33.52 -99.38 -128.74
N ALA A 757 34.37 -98.49 -129.24
CA ALA A 757 35.70 -98.84 -129.76
C ALA A 757 36.63 -99.44 -128.68
N HIS A 758 36.57 -98.92 -127.45
CA HIS A 758 37.30 -99.49 -126.31
C HIS A 758 36.95 -100.97 -126.08
N LYS A 759 35.68 -101.32 -126.26
CA LYS A 759 35.12 -102.65 -126.03
C LYS A 759 35.59 -103.69 -127.04
N GLU A 760 35.81 -103.29 -128.30
CA GLU A 760 36.39 -104.16 -129.33
C GLU A 760 37.89 -104.39 -129.09
N LEU A 761 38.64 -103.35 -128.73
CA LEU A 761 40.09 -103.42 -128.49
C LEU A 761 40.44 -104.42 -127.37
N VAL A 762 39.67 -104.40 -126.28
CA VAL A 762 39.79 -105.36 -125.16
C VAL A 762 39.50 -106.80 -125.60
N SER A 763 38.61 -106.99 -126.58
CA SER A 763 38.32 -108.32 -127.15
C SER A 763 39.48 -108.82 -128.03
N ALA A 764 40.00 -107.98 -128.92
CA ALA A 764 41.08 -108.33 -129.83
C ALA A 764 42.40 -108.71 -129.12
N TYR A 765 42.74 -108.00 -128.02
CA TYR A 765 43.90 -108.33 -127.19
C TYR A 765 43.84 -109.77 -126.64
N ARG A 766 42.63 -110.23 -126.29
CA ARG A 766 42.39 -111.56 -125.74
C ARG A 766 42.58 -112.68 -126.77
N THR A 767 42.15 -112.47 -128.01
CA THR A 767 42.28 -113.46 -129.10
C THR A 767 43.74 -113.61 -129.57
N TYR A 768 44.51 -112.51 -129.60
CA TYR A 768 45.91 -112.57 -130.03
C TYR A 768 46.76 -113.51 -129.15
N LEU A 769 46.54 -113.53 -127.82
CA LEU A 769 47.26 -114.40 -126.88
C LEU A 769 47.15 -115.89 -127.22
N GLU A 770 46.02 -116.35 -127.76
CA GLU A 770 45.81 -117.75 -128.14
C GLU A 770 46.60 -118.13 -129.40
N ALA A 771 46.70 -117.21 -130.37
CA ALA A 771 47.36 -117.46 -131.66
C ALA A 771 48.89 -117.69 -131.54
N LYS A 772 49.53 -117.14 -130.49
CA LYS A 772 50.98 -117.25 -130.28
C LYS A 772 51.45 -118.68 -129.95
N LEU A 773 50.63 -119.42 -129.21
CA LEU A 773 50.94 -120.79 -128.76
C LEU A 773 51.04 -121.82 -129.90
N GLU A 774 50.28 -121.62 -130.98
CA GLU A 774 50.21 -122.56 -132.11
C GLU A 774 51.44 -122.45 -133.05
N ALA A 775 52.16 -121.33 -133.02
CA ALA A 775 53.29 -121.05 -133.91
C ALA A 775 54.56 -121.86 -133.57
N GLU A 776 54.94 -121.94 -132.28
CA GLU A 776 56.16 -122.64 -131.82
C GLU A 776 56.18 -124.15 -132.17
N HIS A 777 55.01 -124.73 -132.42
CA HIS A 777 54.88 -126.17 -132.71
C HIS A 777 55.42 -126.54 -134.11
N GLN A 778 55.41 -125.62 -135.07
CA GLN A 778 55.81 -125.94 -136.46
C GLN A 778 57.34 -125.96 -136.66
N GLU A 779 58.06 -125.06 -136.00
CA GLU A 779 59.51 -124.86 -136.23
C GLU A 779 60.36 -126.10 -135.93
N LYS A 780 60.03 -126.81 -134.83
CA LYS A 780 60.76 -128.01 -134.36
C LYS A 780 60.80 -129.17 -135.36
N LEU A 781 59.93 -129.17 -136.37
CA LEU A 781 59.80 -130.27 -137.33
C LEU A 781 60.68 -130.09 -138.57
N ALA A 782 60.98 -128.86 -138.97
CA ALA A 782 61.83 -128.57 -140.12
C ALA A 782 63.27 -129.07 -139.91
N ALA A 783 63.82 -128.88 -138.71
CA ALA A 783 65.22 -129.16 -138.37
C ALA A 783 65.64 -130.64 -138.50
N GLN A 784 64.71 -131.60 -138.35
CA GLN A 784 65.05 -133.03 -138.42
C GLN A 784 65.31 -133.51 -139.85
N LYS A 785 64.56 -133.01 -140.84
CA LYS A 785 64.66 -133.46 -142.24
C LYS A 785 66.08 -133.28 -142.79
N ALA A 786 66.67 -132.10 -142.57
CA ALA A 786 67.98 -131.71 -143.08
C ALA A 786 69.14 -132.64 -142.62
N ARG A 787 69.06 -133.22 -141.41
CA ARG A 787 70.12 -134.09 -140.87
C ARG A 787 70.29 -135.41 -141.64
N ILE A 788 69.21 -135.92 -142.23
CA ILE A 788 69.24 -137.22 -142.91
C ILE A 788 69.85 -137.07 -144.31
N GLU A 789 69.67 -135.90 -144.94
CA GLU A 789 70.13 -135.59 -146.30
C GLU A 789 71.65 -135.37 -146.38
N GLN A 790 72.26 -134.74 -145.38
CA GLN A 790 73.73 -134.50 -145.36
C GLN A 790 74.59 -135.77 -145.20
N ALA A 791 74.03 -136.87 -144.69
CA ALA A 791 74.79 -138.09 -144.38
C ALA A 791 74.96 -139.05 -145.58
N GLY A 792 74.55 -138.66 -146.79
CA GLY A 792 74.39 -139.57 -147.93
C GLY A 792 73.20 -140.54 -147.77
N GLY A 793 72.32 -140.29 -146.80
CA GLY A 793 71.11 -141.07 -146.54
C GLY A 793 69.87 -140.51 -147.24
N ASN A 794 68.83 -141.36 -147.38
CA ASN A 794 67.56 -141.00 -148.03
C ASN A 794 66.41 -140.92 -147.00
N PRO A 795 65.81 -139.72 -146.74
CA PRO A 795 64.79 -139.53 -145.68
C PRO A 795 63.37 -139.99 -146.04
N VAL A 796 62.56 -140.27 -145.01
CA VAL A 796 61.11 -140.55 -145.07
C VAL A 796 60.39 -139.94 -143.84
N ALA A 797 59.13 -139.52 -144.01
CA ALA A 797 58.37 -138.78 -143.00
C ALA A 797 57.51 -139.67 -142.09
N VAL A 798 57.29 -139.24 -140.84
CA VAL A 798 56.36 -139.83 -139.87
C VAL A 798 55.30 -138.79 -139.48
N VAL A 799 54.02 -139.18 -139.57
CA VAL A 799 52.85 -138.29 -139.53
C VAL A 799 51.87 -138.76 -138.47
N GLN A 800 51.21 -137.82 -137.78
CA GLN A 800 50.06 -138.06 -136.93
C GLN A 800 48.97 -137.01 -137.21
N ASN A 801 47.79 -137.47 -137.61
CA ASN A 801 46.56 -136.68 -137.73
C ASN A 801 46.65 -135.38 -138.56
N GLY A 802 47.45 -135.40 -139.62
CA GLY A 802 47.65 -134.24 -140.51
C GLY A 802 48.86 -133.35 -140.18
N LYS A 803 49.47 -133.48 -138.99
CA LYS A 803 50.79 -132.88 -138.70
C LYS A 803 51.91 -133.92 -138.78
N ILE A 804 53.09 -133.48 -139.23
CA ILE A 804 54.31 -134.29 -139.18
C ILE A 804 54.79 -134.35 -137.72
N VAL A 805 55.46 -135.43 -137.31
CA VAL A 805 56.04 -135.57 -135.95
C VAL A 805 57.52 -135.94 -135.93
N LYS A 806 58.06 -136.62 -136.97
CA LYS A 806 59.52 -136.78 -137.19
C LYS A 806 59.86 -137.23 -138.61
N TYR A 807 61.15 -137.31 -138.93
CA TYR A 807 61.68 -138.00 -140.12
C TYR A 807 62.63 -139.15 -139.73
N VAL A 808 62.75 -140.18 -140.58
CA VAL A 808 63.54 -141.41 -140.37
C VAL A 808 64.05 -141.97 -141.72
N GLN A 809 64.98 -142.94 -141.69
CA GLN A 809 65.44 -143.63 -142.90
C GLN A 809 64.49 -144.81 -143.22
N ARG A 810 63.47 -144.52 -144.07
CA ARG A 810 62.39 -145.40 -144.64
C ARG A 810 61.35 -146.10 -143.67
N GLN A 811 60.35 -145.36 -143.03
CA GLN A 811 59.08 -145.76 -142.22
C GLN A 811 57.98 -144.60 -141.89
N ALA A 812 56.68 -144.82 -141.43
CA ALA A 812 55.57 -143.78 -141.14
C ALA A 812 54.19 -144.12 -140.32
N ASN A 813 53.29 -143.12 -139.96
CA ASN A 813 51.73 -143.05 -139.79
C ASN A 813 50.84 -143.01 -138.42
N ASN A 814 49.75 -142.15 -138.24
CA ASN A 814 48.51 -142.21 -137.30
C ASN A 814 47.36 -141.05 -137.30
N GLN A 815 46.26 -140.97 -136.44
CA GLN A 815 45.00 -140.04 -136.48
C GLN A 815 44.16 -139.63 -135.13
N THR A 816 43.16 -138.65 -135.08
CA THR A 816 42.19 -138.19 -133.93
C THR A 816 41.16 -136.94 -134.12
N THR A 817 40.07 -136.61 -133.31
CA THR A 817 39.03 -135.44 -133.48
C THR A 817 37.97 -134.96 -132.34
N LYS A 818 37.42 -133.66 -132.27
CA LYS A 818 36.01 -133.06 -131.86
C LYS A 818 35.65 -132.14 -130.58
N VAL A 819 34.51 -131.32 -130.59
CA VAL A 819 33.52 -130.75 -129.50
C VAL A 819 33.30 -129.18 -129.18
N THR A 820 32.07 -128.63 -128.77
CA THR A 820 31.61 -127.16 -128.48
C THR A 820 30.25 -126.83 -127.68
N ASN A 821 29.91 -125.62 -127.05
CA ASN A 821 28.51 -125.12 -126.56
C ASN A 821 28.24 -123.62 -125.92
N PRO A 822 26.96 -123.07 -125.67
CA PRO A 822 26.50 -121.65 -125.19
C PRO A 822 25.31 -121.50 -124.07
N VAL A 823 24.54 -120.44 -123.54
CA VAL A 823 24.37 -118.89 -123.30
C VAL A 823 23.12 -118.43 -122.35
N TYR A 824 22.92 -117.16 -121.78
CA TYR A 824 21.67 -116.62 -120.98
C TYR A 824 21.43 -115.04 -120.66
N GLN A 825 20.39 -114.53 -119.87
CA GLN A 825 19.90 -113.06 -119.66
C GLN A 825 18.97 -112.62 -118.38
N ALA A 826 18.79 -111.31 -117.90
CA ALA A 826 17.76 -110.75 -116.86
C ALA A 826 17.59 -109.14 -116.53
N PRO A 827 16.46 -108.53 -115.94
CA PRO A 827 16.21 -107.04 -115.56
C PRO A 827 15.21 -106.51 -114.37
N ALA A 828 15.07 -105.15 -114.00
CA ALA A 828 13.84 -104.29 -113.51
C ALA A 828 13.74 -103.29 -112.20
N VAL A 829 12.78 -102.27 -112.16
CA VAL A 829 12.02 -101.41 -111.07
C VAL A 829 12.54 -100.07 -110.28
N SER A 830 11.65 -99.03 -109.95
CA SER A 830 11.53 -98.11 -108.70
C SER A 830 11.73 -96.51 -108.61
N GLY A 831 11.43 -95.78 -107.46
CA GLY A 831 11.43 -94.25 -107.22
C GLY A 831 11.25 -93.58 -105.75
N SER A 832 11.18 -92.21 -105.52
CA SER A 832 11.20 -91.46 -104.17
C SER A 832 10.66 -89.93 -104.01
N THR A 833 10.69 -89.22 -102.82
CA THR A 833 10.05 -87.84 -102.45
C THR A 833 10.64 -86.93 -101.25
N GLY A 834 10.11 -85.69 -100.87
CA GLY A 834 10.57 -84.75 -99.72
C GLY A 834 9.74 -83.42 -99.32
N LEU A 835 9.99 -82.67 -98.18
CA LEU A 835 9.10 -81.59 -97.50
C LEU A 835 9.75 -80.25 -96.79
N PRO A 836 9.30 -79.53 -95.67
CA PRO A 836 9.20 -78.00 -95.51
C PRO A 836 9.68 -77.22 -94.16
N LYS A 837 9.33 -75.91 -93.85
CA LYS A 837 9.73 -75.07 -92.62
C LYS A 837 8.91 -73.75 -92.17
N THR A 838 9.29 -72.99 -91.08
CA THR A 838 8.53 -71.90 -90.30
C THR A 838 9.32 -70.66 -89.70
N GLY A 839 8.70 -69.65 -88.99
CA GLY A 839 9.36 -68.49 -88.23
C GLY A 839 8.45 -67.47 -87.41
N GLU A 840 9.00 -66.55 -86.55
CA GLU A 840 8.32 -65.66 -85.51
C GLU A 840 8.98 -64.25 -85.22
N GLU A 841 8.39 -63.33 -84.38
CA GLU A 841 9.01 -62.52 -83.22
C GLU A 841 8.54 -61.05 -82.84
N LEU A 842 8.21 -60.83 -81.54
CA LEU A 842 8.58 -59.82 -80.47
C LEU A 842 8.33 -58.26 -80.33
N SER A 843 8.13 -57.84 -79.03
CA SER A 843 8.68 -56.66 -78.25
C SER A 843 7.86 -55.33 -78.03
N SER A 844 8.08 -54.46 -77.00
CA SER A 844 8.01 -54.56 -75.49
C SER A 844 8.08 -53.17 -74.73
N LEU A 845 7.80 -53.12 -73.40
CA LEU A 845 7.91 -51.99 -72.39
C LEU A 845 6.97 -50.74 -72.57
N GLY A 846 6.61 -49.88 -71.58
CA GLY A 846 6.79 -49.78 -70.10
C GLY A 846 6.93 -48.28 -69.63
N LEU A 847 6.61 -47.78 -68.41
CA LEU A 847 5.86 -48.23 -67.20
C LEU A 847 5.67 -47.05 -66.17
N PHE A 848 4.75 -47.17 -65.16
CA PHE A 848 4.56 -46.38 -63.89
C PHE A 848 3.89 -44.97 -63.85
N GLY A 849 3.19 -44.68 -62.72
CA GLY A 849 3.01 -43.29 -62.21
C GLY A 849 1.69 -42.87 -61.52
N VAL A 850 1.26 -43.46 -60.39
CA VAL A 850 0.07 -42.97 -59.62
C VAL A 850 0.30 -42.99 -58.09
N VAL A 851 0.20 -41.83 -57.42
CA VAL A 851 0.06 -41.73 -55.95
C VAL A 851 -0.93 -40.62 -55.55
N THR A 852 -1.88 -41.04 -54.73
CA THR A 852 -2.99 -40.35 -54.07
C THR A 852 -2.58 -39.36 -52.97
N ILE A 853 -3.48 -38.44 -52.56
CA ILE A 853 -4.22 -38.51 -51.26
C ILE A 853 -5.19 -37.32 -51.07
N SER A 854 -6.32 -37.62 -50.42
CA SER A 854 -7.45 -36.74 -50.08
C SER A 854 -7.19 -35.78 -48.90
N LEU A 855 -8.09 -34.82 -48.66
CA LEU A 855 -8.74 -34.65 -47.34
C LEU A 855 -9.95 -33.68 -47.35
N LEU A 856 -11.01 -34.05 -46.64
CA LEU A 856 -12.03 -33.14 -46.07
C LEU A 856 -11.56 -32.76 -44.62
N THR A 857 -12.19 -31.96 -43.74
CA THR A 857 -13.59 -31.55 -43.55
C THR A 857 -13.65 -30.39 -42.50
N LEU A 858 -14.87 -29.91 -42.18
CA LEU A 858 -15.33 -29.38 -40.87
C LEU A 858 -14.97 -27.95 -40.39
N LEU A 859 -15.96 -27.06 -40.57
CA LEU A 859 -16.61 -26.20 -39.55
C LEU A 859 -16.02 -26.12 -38.12
N ARG A 860 -15.89 -24.90 -37.59
CA ARG A 860 -16.38 -24.60 -36.22
C ARG A 860 -16.84 -23.14 -36.03
N ILE A 861 -17.82 -22.95 -35.15
CA ILE A 861 -18.49 -21.68 -34.83
C ILE A 861 -17.92 -21.09 -33.54
N LYS A 862 -17.89 -19.76 -33.41
CA LYS A 862 -18.02 -19.09 -32.10
C LYS A 862 -18.76 -17.75 -32.20
N ARG A 863 -19.89 -17.64 -31.49
CA ARG A 863 -20.52 -16.36 -31.14
C ARG A 863 -19.89 -15.83 -29.84
N LYS A 864 -19.93 -14.52 -29.64
CA LYS A 864 -20.13 -13.89 -28.32
C LYS A 864 -21.05 -12.68 -28.52
N SER A 865 -21.83 -12.34 -27.51
CA SER A 865 -22.90 -11.33 -27.57
C SER A 865 -22.90 -10.51 -26.30
N GLU A 866 -23.02 -9.19 -26.42
CA GLU A 866 -23.07 -8.25 -25.30
C GLU A 866 -24.11 -7.16 -25.61
N VAL A 867 -25.27 -7.23 -24.92
CA VAL A 867 -26.22 -6.13 -24.67
C VAL A 867 -26.89 -6.46 -23.33
N ASN A 868 -26.96 -5.47 -22.43
CA ASN A 868 -27.40 -5.54 -21.02
C ASN A 868 -26.46 -6.34 -20.09
#